data_AF-A0A7Z0T6J5-F1
#
_entry.id   AF-A0A7Z0T6J5-F1
#
_cell.length_a   1.000
_cell.length_b   1.000
_cell.length_c   1.000
_cell.angle_alpha   90.00
_cell.angle_beta   90.00
_cell.angle_gamma   90.00
#
_symmetry.space_group_name_H-M   'P 1'
#
loop_
_entity.id
_entity.type
_entity.pdbx_description
1 polymer ?
#
loop_
_entity_poly.entity_id
_entity_poly.type
_entity_poly.pdbx_seq_one_letter_code
_entity_poly.pdbx_strand_id
1 'polypeptide(L)'
;MKKNLRNLFIGIVVSLFITSCSALTAKEQYERGDYIGALETTAYELKNAKGPVPVEIEREIINRIRETENRYVSIINNATDERTISNTYFELWQMGSIIEKNPILEKYTDFRLRQDNYRNLNKAIESIKKYANYDLNNRINSLGEFINKLRNSGAKNGQYSSLFESFARYTADIYINKAESLERLAKFEEAKELYYRGYESYKDFSDNYRNSQQKYINLKKDIDLALASEYYTSGISLYNSSRFSEAKTKLEQSRSIYYKYSMSRNVDQIDTYLKDIKRRIDFDVANRNFDEAKKNYNSGSYDRAKTRFLEAKKIYEYYGNYTLSREIDVYLENIKYRQELQIADKYFEEGQRNYNLQRYDVAKTSFEKAREIYISRGERSKVSQIDVYLENIRTRTGNNQANNFDVYYRQAMSYREQGDKAYRLDDANYYYKLAIDSFKKALNYTNDYYKRNEVNRLIQDLELKIKNNNSNYEKEYKFVQEFNKAVEFVNLGDKQTTYENANYYYKQAITAYKNAYDLTNDRNRKNEINTYIKNLEQKINQNNKEISNLSKYTELYNKAKNLIKLGESKHNRFDANYYFRQAINLLNDSLKYTKDSKMIKDTKNLISDLEKRINMDFYSNDFTKMYNEAQEFVKLGDSKIRVEDSNYYYLKAIETFERAIKYTTDQTKINEINIIIKDLKTRVVF
;
A
#
# COMPACT_ATOMS: atom_id res chain seq x y z
N MET A 1 48.88 0.42 -64.29
CA MET A 1 47.57 0.88 -63.74
C MET A 1 47.11 -0.08 -62.64
N LYS A 2 47.00 0.37 -61.38
CA LYS A 2 46.10 -0.14 -60.30
C LYS A 2 46.53 0.18 -58.86
N LYS A 3 47.70 0.78 -58.59
CA LYS A 3 48.11 1.15 -57.21
C LYS A 3 48.21 2.64 -56.87
N ASN A 4 48.36 3.55 -57.84
CA ASN A 4 48.50 4.99 -57.57
C ASN A 4 47.22 5.83 -57.74
N LEU A 5 46.08 5.24 -58.10
CA LEU A 5 44.78 5.92 -58.17
C LEU A 5 43.90 5.69 -56.94
N ARG A 6 44.24 4.70 -56.08
CA ARG A 6 43.44 4.35 -54.91
C ARG A 6 43.78 5.19 -53.67
N ASN A 7 45.00 5.73 -53.60
CA ASN A 7 45.44 6.57 -52.48
C ASN A 7 45.18 8.08 -52.68
N LEU A 8 44.86 8.52 -53.90
CA LEU A 8 44.47 9.92 -54.15
C LEU A 8 42.97 10.16 -53.91
N PHE A 9 42.12 9.15 -54.10
CA PHE A 9 40.67 9.25 -53.88
C PHE A 9 40.22 8.95 -52.45
N ILE A 10 41.05 8.30 -51.63
CA ILE A 10 40.70 7.97 -50.23
C ILE A 10 41.18 9.08 -49.27
N GLY A 11 42.17 9.90 -49.66
CA GLY A 11 42.69 11.01 -48.84
C GLY A 11 41.92 12.33 -48.94
N ILE A 12 41.08 12.53 -49.98
CA ILE A 12 40.28 13.74 -50.18
C ILE A 12 38.80 13.51 -49.81
N VAL A 13 38.33 12.26 -49.79
CA VAL A 13 36.91 11.96 -49.55
C VAL A 13 36.58 11.69 -48.07
N VAL A 14 37.55 11.47 -47.18
CA VAL A 14 37.26 11.15 -45.76
C VAL A 14 37.36 12.36 -44.83
N SER A 15 37.99 13.46 -45.24
CA SER A 15 38.01 14.73 -44.51
C SER A 15 36.89 15.70 -44.91
N LEU A 16 36.20 15.46 -46.03
CA LEU A 16 35.07 16.26 -46.54
C LEU A 16 33.68 15.75 -46.12
N PHE A 17 33.57 14.54 -45.56
CA PHE A 17 32.27 13.91 -45.27
C PHE A 17 31.67 14.22 -43.89
N ILE A 18 32.44 14.83 -42.97
CA ILE A 18 31.91 15.23 -41.65
C ILE A 18 31.49 16.70 -41.64
N THR A 19 32.12 17.55 -42.45
CA THR A 19 31.73 18.95 -42.66
C THR A 19 30.53 19.09 -43.61
N SER A 20 30.24 18.10 -44.46
CA SER A 20 29.12 18.17 -45.42
C SER A 20 27.76 17.77 -44.83
N CYS A 21 27.67 16.74 -43.98
CA CYS A 21 26.39 16.37 -43.33
C CYS A 21 25.97 17.35 -42.23
N SER A 22 26.94 17.97 -41.57
CA SER A 22 26.69 18.97 -40.54
C SER A 22 26.27 20.31 -41.17
N ALA A 23 27.06 20.91 -42.05
CA ALA A 23 26.66 22.15 -42.75
C ALA A 23 25.31 22.05 -43.50
N LEU A 24 24.89 20.85 -43.90
CA LEU A 24 23.56 20.57 -44.45
C LEU A 24 22.45 20.71 -43.39
N THR A 25 22.69 20.33 -42.14
CA THR A 25 21.73 20.40 -41.03
C THR A 25 21.39 21.85 -40.66
N ALA A 26 22.38 22.72 -40.49
CA ALA A 26 22.14 24.15 -40.25
C ALA A 26 21.41 24.82 -41.42
N LYS A 27 21.75 24.43 -42.66
CA LYS A 27 21.08 24.87 -43.89
C LYS A 27 19.61 24.43 -43.93
N GLU A 28 19.34 23.16 -43.66
CA GLU A 28 17.99 22.62 -43.63
C GLU A 28 17.12 23.28 -42.55
N GLN A 29 17.68 23.55 -41.37
CA GLN A 29 16.97 24.29 -40.31
C GLN A 29 16.61 25.71 -40.76
N TYR A 30 17.56 26.41 -41.39
CA TYR A 30 17.36 27.75 -41.93
C TYR A 30 16.27 27.78 -43.02
N GLU A 31 16.31 26.83 -43.96
CA GLU A 31 15.31 26.71 -45.04
C GLU A 31 13.91 26.37 -44.52
N ARG A 32 13.82 25.68 -43.37
CA ARG A 32 12.55 25.42 -42.66
C ARG A 32 12.07 26.58 -41.79
N GLY A 33 12.86 27.66 -41.67
CA GLY A 33 12.53 28.86 -40.89
C GLY A 33 12.94 28.82 -39.42
N ASP A 34 13.69 27.80 -38.97
CA ASP A 34 14.27 27.75 -37.62
C ASP A 34 15.61 28.50 -37.59
N TYR A 35 15.54 29.83 -37.66
CA TYR A 35 16.74 30.67 -37.79
C TYR A 35 17.63 30.66 -36.55
N ILE A 36 17.05 30.59 -35.35
CA ILE A 36 17.79 30.52 -34.09
C ILE A 36 18.47 29.16 -33.96
N GLY A 37 17.75 28.07 -34.21
CA GLY A 37 18.34 26.73 -34.21
C GLY A 37 19.44 26.56 -35.26
N ALA A 38 19.22 27.10 -36.47
CA ALA A 38 20.23 27.11 -37.53
C ALA A 38 21.52 27.82 -37.10
N LEU A 39 21.42 28.95 -36.37
CA LEU A 39 22.58 29.68 -35.87
C LEU A 39 23.31 28.93 -34.75
N GLU A 40 22.59 28.30 -33.83
CA GLU A 40 23.17 27.44 -32.79
C GLU A 40 23.94 26.27 -33.40
N THR A 41 23.34 25.61 -34.39
CA THR A 41 23.97 24.51 -35.13
C THR A 41 25.20 25.01 -35.88
N THR A 42 25.12 26.17 -36.55
CA THR A 42 26.27 26.79 -37.22
C THR A 42 27.43 27.05 -36.25
N ALA A 43 27.14 27.58 -35.05
CA ALA A 43 28.16 27.82 -34.03
C ALA A 43 28.83 26.53 -33.56
N TYR A 44 28.03 25.48 -33.34
CA TYR A 44 28.52 24.16 -32.97
C TYR A 44 29.42 23.55 -34.05
N GLU A 45 29.04 23.69 -35.32
CA GLU A 45 29.80 23.14 -36.45
C GLU A 45 31.13 23.83 -36.64
N LEU A 46 31.15 25.16 -36.59
CA LEU A 46 32.38 25.94 -36.68
C LEU A 46 33.35 25.59 -35.55
N LYS A 47 32.84 25.36 -34.33
CA LYS A 47 33.67 24.95 -33.19
C LYS A 47 34.32 23.57 -33.39
N ASN A 48 33.69 22.68 -34.15
CA ASN A 48 34.14 21.30 -34.36
C ASN A 48 34.86 21.09 -35.71
N ALA A 49 35.05 22.15 -36.50
CA ALA A 49 35.71 22.06 -37.79
C ALA A 49 37.19 21.66 -37.64
N LYS A 50 37.62 20.60 -38.34
CA LYS A 50 39.00 20.08 -38.30
C LYS A 50 39.95 20.77 -39.29
N GLY A 51 39.47 21.74 -40.06
CA GLY A 51 40.22 22.44 -41.10
C GLY A 51 39.62 23.82 -41.40
N PRO A 52 40.30 24.63 -42.23
CA PRO A 52 39.80 25.95 -42.61
C PRO A 52 38.47 25.85 -43.35
N VAL A 53 37.55 26.75 -43.02
CA VAL A 53 36.23 26.83 -43.65
C VAL A 53 36.40 27.37 -45.09
N PRO A 54 35.84 26.69 -46.13
CA PRO A 54 35.85 27.19 -47.49
C PRO A 54 35.20 28.58 -47.62
N VAL A 55 35.73 29.41 -48.51
CA VAL A 55 35.28 30.80 -48.71
C VAL A 55 33.81 30.87 -49.11
N GLU A 56 33.31 29.89 -49.86
CA GLU A 56 31.90 29.80 -50.27
C GLU A 56 30.97 29.60 -49.07
N ILE A 57 31.37 28.73 -48.12
CA ILE A 57 30.61 28.45 -46.90
C ILE A 57 30.67 29.65 -45.96
N GLU A 58 31.82 30.31 -45.85
CA GLU A 58 31.98 31.56 -45.11
C GLU A 58 31.02 32.65 -45.60
N ARG A 59 30.93 32.87 -46.93
CA ARG A 59 29.96 33.81 -47.51
C ARG A 59 28.51 33.42 -47.22
N GLU A 60 28.18 32.12 -47.29
CA GLU A 60 26.84 31.62 -46.99
C GLU A 60 26.44 31.88 -45.53
N ILE A 61 27.35 31.64 -44.57
CA ILE A 61 27.15 31.93 -43.15
C ILE A 61 26.93 33.44 -42.94
N ILE A 62 27.80 34.28 -43.50
CA ILE A 62 27.68 35.75 -43.40
C ILE A 62 26.31 36.22 -43.93
N ASN A 63 25.92 35.73 -45.11
CA ASN A 63 24.66 36.11 -45.74
C ASN A 63 23.45 35.68 -44.89
N ARG A 64 23.42 34.44 -44.38
CA ARG A 64 22.30 33.95 -43.55
C ARG A 64 22.14 34.72 -42.24
N ILE A 65 23.25 35.02 -41.57
CA ILE A 65 23.22 35.83 -40.34
C ILE A 65 22.64 37.20 -40.67
N ARG A 66 23.11 37.85 -41.74
CA ARG A 66 22.65 39.19 -42.14
C ARG A 66 21.19 39.22 -42.60
N GLU A 67 20.76 38.23 -43.36
CA GLU A 67 19.38 38.07 -43.81
C GLU A 67 18.44 37.85 -42.62
N THR A 68 18.82 37.00 -41.67
CA THR A 68 18.05 36.75 -40.44
C THR A 68 17.86 38.04 -39.64
N GLU A 69 18.94 38.79 -39.42
CA GLU A 69 18.89 40.08 -38.72
C GLU A 69 17.96 41.06 -39.45
N ASN A 70 18.16 41.25 -40.75
CA ASN A 70 17.35 42.16 -41.57
C ASN A 70 15.87 41.77 -41.54
N ARG A 71 15.57 40.46 -41.53
CA ARG A 71 14.21 39.95 -41.42
C ARG A 71 13.59 40.34 -40.09
N TYR A 72 14.27 40.12 -38.97
CA TYR A 72 13.77 40.51 -37.66
C TYR A 72 13.58 42.02 -37.53
N VAL A 73 14.54 42.82 -37.99
CA VAL A 73 14.42 44.29 -38.02
C VAL A 73 13.25 44.75 -38.89
N SER A 74 13.04 44.14 -40.05
CA SER A 74 11.90 44.43 -40.93
C SER A 74 10.56 44.10 -40.27
N ILE A 75 10.45 42.95 -39.61
CA ILE A 75 9.23 42.58 -38.87
C ILE A 75 8.97 43.60 -37.75
N ILE A 76 9.99 43.97 -36.97
CA ILE A 76 9.86 44.97 -35.90
C ILE A 76 9.34 46.31 -36.43
N ASN A 77 9.90 46.79 -37.55
CA ASN A 77 9.53 48.09 -38.12
C ASN A 77 8.11 48.11 -38.71
N ASN A 78 7.58 46.96 -39.12
CA ASN A 78 6.28 46.84 -39.77
C ASN A 78 5.17 46.30 -38.85
N ALA A 79 5.52 45.76 -37.68
CA ALA A 79 4.55 45.20 -36.75
C ALA A 79 3.73 46.29 -36.06
N THR A 80 2.42 46.07 -35.96
CA THR A 80 1.47 46.99 -35.30
C THR A 80 1.04 46.51 -33.92
N ASP A 81 1.33 45.27 -33.54
CA ASP A 81 0.99 44.71 -32.24
C ASP A 81 2.23 44.44 -31.37
N GLU A 82 2.12 44.79 -30.09
CA GLU A 82 3.22 44.69 -29.13
C GLU A 82 3.67 43.24 -28.83
N ARG A 83 2.82 42.22 -29.09
CA ARG A 83 3.22 40.81 -28.88
C ARG A 83 4.18 40.34 -29.95
N THR A 84 3.90 40.67 -31.21
CA THR A 84 4.81 40.41 -32.33
C THR A 84 6.11 41.17 -32.14
N ILE A 85 6.05 42.47 -31.83
CA ILE A 85 7.24 43.28 -31.54
C ILE A 85 8.09 42.64 -30.42
N SER A 86 7.46 42.23 -29.31
CA SER A 86 8.14 41.57 -28.20
C SER A 86 8.84 40.27 -28.61
N ASN A 87 8.12 39.38 -29.30
CA ASN A 87 8.67 38.09 -29.73
C ASN A 87 9.84 38.28 -30.70
N THR A 88 9.73 39.20 -31.64
CA THR A 88 10.78 39.44 -32.63
C THR A 88 12.01 40.10 -32.00
N TYR A 89 11.84 41.04 -31.07
CA TYR A 89 12.99 41.55 -30.29
C TYR A 89 13.64 40.46 -29.43
N PHE A 90 12.86 39.52 -28.89
CA PHE A 90 13.40 38.39 -28.14
C PHE A 90 14.23 37.46 -29.04
N GLU A 91 13.76 37.14 -30.23
CA GLU A 91 14.51 36.34 -31.22
C GLU A 91 15.78 37.06 -31.68
N LEU A 92 15.71 38.36 -31.94
CA LEU A 92 16.88 39.18 -32.25
C LEU A 92 17.89 39.19 -31.09
N TRP A 93 17.40 39.20 -29.84
CA TRP A 93 18.26 39.05 -28.67
C TRP A 93 18.88 37.66 -28.56
N GLN A 94 18.13 36.59 -28.83
CA GLN A 94 18.65 35.22 -28.83
C GLN A 94 19.78 35.06 -29.84
N MET A 95 19.61 35.62 -31.04
CA MET A 95 20.64 35.68 -32.07
C MET A 95 21.92 36.35 -31.53
N GLY A 96 21.80 37.54 -30.93
CA GLY A 96 22.93 38.22 -30.31
C GLY A 96 23.56 37.43 -29.16
N SER A 97 22.75 36.79 -28.32
CA SER A 97 23.22 35.96 -27.21
C SER A 97 23.99 34.73 -27.69
N ILE A 98 23.62 34.13 -28.83
CA ILE A 98 24.36 33.01 -29.42
C ILE A 98 25.73 33.48 -29.92
N ILE A 99 25.79 34.62 -30.60
CA ILE A 99 27.04 35.25 -31.04
C ILE A 99 27.92 35.60 -29.83
N GLU A 100 27.33 36.09 -28.74
CA GLU A 100 28.01 36.36 -27.46
C GLU A 100 28.64 35.14 -26.81
N LYS A 101 27.92 34.02 -26.78
CA LYS A 101 28.41 32.78 -26.20
C LYS A 101 29.43 32.06 -27.10
N ASN A 102 29.51 32.42 -28.39
CA ASN A 102 30.34 31.75 -29.38
C ASN A 102 31.19 32.76 -30.17
N PRO A 103 32.33 33.24 -29.61
CA PRO A 103 33.18 34.26 -30.24
C PRO A 103 33.69 33.91 -31.64
N ILE A 104 33.71 32.62 -32.02
CA ILE A 104 34.06 32.20 -33.40
C ILE A 104 33.14 32.81 -34.46
N LEU A 105 31.88 33.10 -34.10
CA LEU A 105 30.91 33.72 -34.99
C LEU A 105 31.24 35.19 -35.30
N GLU A 106 32.02 35.88 -34.47
CA GLU A 106 32.38 37.29 -34.67
C GLU A 106 33.17 37.52 -35.97
N LYS A 107 33.82 36.49 -36.52
CA LYS A 107 34.49 36.57 -37.82
C LYS A 107 33.51 36.69 -38.99
N TYR A 108 32.28 36.23 -38.80
CA TYR A 108 31.26 36.11 -39.84
C TYR A 108 30.15 37.16 -39.68
N THR A 109 30.28 38.09 -38.73
CA THR A 109 29.26 39.08 -38.48
C THR A 109 29.78 40.32 -37.76
N ASP A 110 29.27 41.48 -38.16
CA ASP A 110 29.43 42.76 -37.49
C ASP A 110 28.25 43.08 -36.56
N PHE A 111 27.41 42.08 -36.20
CA PHE A 111 26.16 42.24 -35.45
C PHE A 111 26.29 43.19 -34.24
N ARG A 112 27.33 43.04 -33.42
CA ARG A 112 27.53 43.88 -32.22
C ARG A 112 27.86 45.35 -32.51
N LEU A 113 28.32 45.67 -33.71
CA LEU A 113 28.51 47.07 -34.14
C LEU A 113 27.18 47.71 -34.54
N ARG A 114 26.17 46.91 -34.92
CA ARG A 114 24.87 47.38 -35.41
C ARG A 114 23.74 47.22 -34.40
N GLN A 115 23.85 46.29 -33.47
CA GLN A 115 22.80 45.93 -32.52
C GLN A 115 23.31 46.00 -31.07
N ASP A 116 22.51 46.62 -30.21
CA ASP A 116 22.69 46.57 -28.76
C ASP A 116 21.80 45.46 -28.19
N ASN A 117 22.44 44.35 -27.81
CA ASN A 117 21.74 43.15 -27.40
C ASN A 117 20.99 43.32 -26.06
N TYR A 118 21.55 44.10 -25.13
CA TYR A 118 20.88 44.42 -23.87
C TYR A 118 19.63 45.27 -24.11
N ARG A 119 19.73 46.25 -25.01
CA ARG A 119 18.58 47.06 -25.44
C ARG A 119 17.52 46.23 -26.15
N ASN A 120 17.91 45.26 -26.98
CA ASN A 120 16.98 44.37 -27.66
C ASN A 120 16.15 43.55 -26.65
N LEU A 121 16.79 42.94 -25.66
CA LEU A 121 16.07 42.24 -24.60
C LEU A 121 15.14 43.15 -23.80
N ASN A 122 15.64 44.34 -23.44
CA ASN A 122 14.83 45.31 -22.71
C ASN A 122 13.60 45.75 -23.52
N LYS A 123 13.74 45.96 -24.84
CA LYS A 123 12.61 46.25 -25.74
C LYS A 123 11.62 45.10 -25.82
N ALA A 124 12.11 43.85 -25.87
CA ALA A 124 11.24 42.67 -25.85
C ALA A 124 10.38 42.62 -24.57
N ILE A 125 11.00 42.89 -23.43
CA ILE A 125 10.36 42.93 -22.11
C ILE A 125 9.33 44.08 -22.03
N GLU A 126 9.70 45.29 -22.44
CA GLU A 126 8.78 46.43 -22.37
C GLU A 126 7.56 46.26 -23.30
N SER A 127 7.75 45.69 -24.49
CA SER A 127 6.64 45.37 -25.39
C SER A 127 5.70 44.31 -24.82
N ILE A 128 6.20 43.23 -24.19
CA ILE A 128 5.28 42.25 -23.58
C ILE A 128 4.52 42.83 -22.38
N LYS A 129 5.16 43.72 -21.59
CA LYS A 129 4.48 44.44 -20.51
C LYS A 129 3.34 45.29 -21.05
N LYS A 130 3.58 46.07 -22.11
CA LYS A 130 2.54 46.87 -22.77
C LYS A 130 1.42 45.99 -23.32
N TYR A 131 1.76 44.91 -24.03
CA TYR A 131 0.79 43.96 -24.56
C TYR A 131 -0.16 43.44 -23.47
N ALA A 132 0.39 43.03 -22.33
CA ALA A 132 -0.38 42.58 -21.19
C ALA A 132 -1.23 43.71 -20.58
N ASN A 133 -0.67 44.90 -20.40
CA ASN A 133 -1.35 46.02 -19.75
C ASN A 133 -2.55 46.58 -20.54
N TYR A 134 -2.58 46.40 -21.87
CA TYR A 134 -3.76 46.75 -22.67
C TYR A 134 -5.04 46.03 -22.24
N ASP A 135 -4.92 44.79 -21.77
CA ASP A 135 -6.03 44.01 -21.22
C ASP A 135 -5.49 43.01 -20.20
N LEU A 136 -5.13 43.55 -19.03
CA LEU A 136 -4.41 42.80 -18.02
C LEU A 136 -5.18 41.55 -17.59
N ASN A 137 -6.51 41.57 -17.59
CA ASN A 137 -7.30 40.43 -17.14
C ASN A 137 -7.20 39.23 -18.08
N ASN A 138 -7.26 39.46 -19.39
CA ASN A 138 -7.22 38.38 -20.38
C ASN A 138 -5.79 38.03 -20.81
N ARG A 139 -4.84 38.96 -20.68
CA ARG A 139 -3.48 38.82 -21.24
C ARG A 139 -2.39 38.57 -20.20
N ILE A 140 -2.70 38.55 -18.91
CA ILE A 140 -1.71 38.30 -17.84
C ILE A 140 -0.86 37.03 -18.06
N ASN A 141 -1.45 35.97 -18.64
CA ASN A 141 -0.74 34.71 -18.91
C ASN A 141 0.47 34.89 -19.83
N SER A 142 0.42 35.88 -20.74
CA SER A 142 1.52 36.17 -21.68
C SER A 142 2.81 36.58 -20.96
N LEU A 143 2.71 37.20 -19.77
CA LEU A 143 3.87 37.52 -18.94
C LEU A 143 4.56 36.25 -18.44
N GLY A 144 3.77 35.28 -17.95
CA GLY A 144 4.29 33.99 -17.48
C GLY A 144 4.90 33.14 -18.61
N GLU A 145 4.27 33.14 -19.79
CA GLU A 145 4.84 32.53 -21.00
C GLU A 145 6.21 33.14 -21.33
N PHE A 146 6.34 34.46 -21.25
CA PHE A 146 7.59 35.16 -21.54
C PHE A 146 8.67 34.90 -20.49
N ILE A 147 8.32 34.76 -19.21
CA ILE A 147 9.23 34.30 -18.16
C ILE A 147 9.83 32.94 -18.50
N ASN A 148 9.00 32.00 -18.98
CA ASN A 148 9.49 30.68 -19.40
C ASN A 148 10.44 30.78 -20.61
N LYS A 149 10.17 31.68 -21.57
CA LYS A 149 11.10 31.94 -22.68
C LYS A 149 12.46 32.41 -22.18
N LEU A 150 12.49 33.41 -21.27
CA LEU A 150 13.72 33.94 -20.68
C LEU A 150 14.50 32.89 -19.88
N ARG A 151 13.78 32.05 -19.13
CA ARG A 151 14.37 30.95 -18.38
C ARG A 151 15.04 29.94 -19.32
N ASN A 152 14.34 29.52 -20.37
CA ASN A 152 14.81 28.50 -21.31
C ASN A 152 15.98 29.00 -22.18
N SER A 153 16.04 30.29 -22.50
CA SER A 153 17.17 30.88 -23.22
C SER A 153 18.40 31.14 -22.34
N GLY A 154 18.27 30.90 -21.02
CA GLY A 154 19.34 31.12 -20.05
C GLY A 154 19.62 32.60 -19.78
N ALA A 155 18.64 33.49 -19.94
CA ALA A 155 18.78 34.94 -19.68
C ALA A 155 19.19 35.24 -18.23
N LYS A 156 18.91 34.32 -17.29
CA LYS A 156 19.36 34.42 -15.90
C LYS A 156 20.88 34.31 -15.72
N ASN A 157 21.59 33.77 -16.71
CA ASN A 157 23.02 33.54 -16.62
C ASN A 157 23.75 34.69 -17.33
N GLY A 158 24.46 35.52 -16.57
CA GLY A 158 25.31 36.59 -17.10
C GLY A 158 24.67 37.97 -17.12
N GLN A 159 25.03 38.80 -18.10
CA GLN A 159 24.74 40.24 -18.13
C GLN A 159 23.25 40.61 -18.21
N TYR A 160 22.38 39.66 -18.57
CA TYR A 160 20.94 39.85 -18.70
C TYR A 160 20.14 39.51 -17.43
N SER A 161 20.81 39.01 -16.38
CA SER A 161 20.15 38.54 -15.16
C SER A 161 19.31 39.63 -14.49
N SER A 162 19.78 40.89 -14.51
CA SER A 162 19.06 42.02 -13.91
C SER A 162 17.76 42.35 -14.65
N LEU A 163 17.75 42.30 -15.99
CA LEU A 163 16.54 42.48 -16.79
C LEU A 163 15.54 41.35 -16.52
N PHE A 164 16.01 40.11 -16.48
CA PHE A 164 15.15 38.98 -16.18
C PHE A 164 14.58 39.06 -14.76
N GLU A 165 15.41 39.35 -13.74
CA GLU A 165 14.94 39.50 -12.36
C GLU A 165 13.89 40.62 -12.25
N SER A 166 14.14 41.78 -12.85
CA SER A 166 13.20 42.90 -12.84
C SER A 166 11.86 42.52 -13.46
N PHE A 167 11.88 41.83 -14.60
CA PHE A 167 10.66 41.35 -15.26
C PHE A 167 9.95 40.24 -14.49
N ALA A 168 10.71 39.31 -13.89
CA ALA A 168 10.19 38.27 -13.01
C ALA A 168 9.48 38.87 -11.79
N ARG A 169 10.08 39.90 -11.17
CA ARG A 169 9.51 40.62 -10.03
C ARG A 169 8.20 41.30 -10.42
N TYR A 170 8.21 42.06 -11.52
CA TYR A 170 7.03 42.71 -12.09
C TYR A 170 5.88 41.72 -12.31
N THR A 171 6.19 40.58 -12.93
CA THR A 171 5.19 39.55 -13.24
C THR A 171 4.63 38.92 -11.97
N ALA A 172 5.50 38.61 -11.00
CA ALA A 172 5.08 38.08 -9.71
C ALA A 172 4.20 39.07 -8.94
N ASP A 173 4.54 40.36 -8.91
CA ASP A 173 3.75 41.38 -8.23
C ASP A 173 2.33 41.51 -8.80
N ILE A 174 2.16 41.43 -10.12
CA ILE A 174 0.83 41.43 -10.75
C ILE A 174 0.01 40.21 -10.30
N TYR A 175 0.60 39.01 -10.37
CA TYR A 175 -0.10 37.79 -9.95
C TYR A 175 -0.49 37.85 -8.46
N ILE A 176 0.43 38.28 -7.60
CA ILE A 176 0.23 38.34 -6.14
C ILE A 176 -0.82 39.40 -5.79
N ASN A 177 -0.77 40.60 -6.36
CA ASN A 177 -1.75 41.65 -6.08
C ASN A 177 -3.17 41.22 -6.49
N LYS A 178 -3.30 40.51 -7.62
CA LYS A 178 -4.60 39.95 -8.05
C LYS A 178 -5.03 38.80 -7.15
N ALA A 179 -4.11 37.94 -6.70
CA ALA A 179 -4.39 36.87 -5.75
C ALA A 179 -4.91 37.41 -4.40
N GLU A 180 -4.26 38.43 -3.85
CA GLU A 180 -4.67 39.11 -2.61
C GLU A 180 -6.08 39.72 -2.72
N SER A 181 -6.42 40.27 -3.89
CA SER A 181 -7.77 40.79 -4.15
C SER A 181 -8.82 39.68 -4.15
N LEU A 182 -8.54 38.56 -4.83
CA LEU A 182 -9.43 37.40 -4.87
C LEU A 182 -9.58 36.72 -3.50
N GLU A 183 -8.51 36.67 -2.72
CA GLU A 183 -8.54 36.16 -1.34
C GLU A 183 -9.47 37.01 -0.46
N ARG A 184 -9.42 38.34 -0.57
CA ARG A 184 -10.36 39.25 0.13
C ARG A 184 -11.82 39.06 -0.30
N LEU A 185 -12.04 38.61 -1.54
CA LEU A 185 -13.37 38.28 -2.07
C LEU A 185 -13.79 36.83 -1.78
N ALA A 186 -13.03 36.10 -0.95
CA ALA A 186 -13.24 34.68 -0.64
C ALA A 186 -13.21 33.74 -1.87
N LYS A 187 -12.61 34.18 -2.98
CA LYS A 187 -12.38 33.37 -4.18
C LYS A 187 -11.09 32.57 -4.05
N PHE A 188 -11.04 31.69 -3.05
CA PHE A 188 -9.81 31.02 -2.63
C PHE A 188 -9.16 30.14 -3.70
N GLU A 189 -9.96 29.45 -4.54
CA GLU A 189 -9.41 28.61 -5.62
C GLU A 189 -8.69 29.45 -6.69
N GLU A 190 -9.32 30.54 -7.13
CA GLU A 190 -8.72 31.48 -8.09
C GLU A 190 -7.47 32.16 -7.48
N ALA A 191 -7.55 32.57 -6.20
CA ALA A 191 -6.43 33.17 -5.48
C ALA A 191 -5.23 32.21 -5.36
N LYS A 192 -5.48 30.95 -4.98
CA LYS A 192 -4.46 29.89 -4.89
C LYS A 192 -3.69 29.75 -6.20
N GLU A 193 -4.39 29.67 -7.34
CA GLU A 193 -3.75 29.53 -8.64
C GLU A 193 -2.87 30.74 -9.00
N LEU A 194 -3.30 31.95 -8.66
CA LEU A 194 -2.49 33.15 -8.90
C LEU A 194 -1.28 33.25 -7.95
N TYR A 195 -1.41 32.86 -6.68
CA TYR A 195 -0.26 32.76 -5.78
C TYR A 195 0.79 31.75 -6.31
N TYR A 196 0.35 30.61 -6.83
CA TYR A 196 1.25 29.64 -7.47
C TYR A 196 1.99 30.25 -8.66
N ARG A 197 1.28 30.98 -9.53
CA ARG A 197 1.90 31.66 -10.68
C ARG A 197 2.85 32.78 -10.26
N GLY A 198 2.54 33.51 -9.19
CA GLY A 198 3.44 34.51 -8.60
C GLY A 198 4.74 33.89 -8.11
N TYR A 199 4.64 32.79 -7.36
CA TYR A 199 5.78 31.98 -6.94
C TYR A 199 6.61 31.48 -8.14
N GLU A 200 5.97 30.82 -9.10
CA GLU A 200 6.65 30.25 -10.27
C GLU A 200 7.34 31.30 -11.16
N SER A 201 6.84 32.54 -11.15
CA SER A 201 7.41 33.64 -11.93
C SER A 201 8.75 34.13 -11.37
N TYR A 202 8.95 34.05 -10.05
CA TYR A 202 10.14 34.59 -9.37
C TYR A 202 11.02 33.54 -8.69
N LYS A 203 10.67 32.25 -8.78
CA LYS A 203 11.40 31.15 -8.14
C LYS A 203 12.90 31.05 -8.47
N ASP A 204 13.33 31.54 -9.63
CA ASP A 204 14.76 31.56 -9.99
C ASP A 204 15.59 32.51 -9.11
N PHE A 205 14.94 33.42 -8.38
CA PHE A 205 15.56 34.45 -7.54
C PHE A 205 15.13 34.37 -6.07
N SER A 206 13.89 33.98 -5.79
CA SER A 206 13.41 33.70 -4.44
C SER A 206 12.20 32.76 -4.47
N ASP A 207 12.32 31.64 -3.75
CA ASP A 207 11.27 30.62 -3.66
C ASP A 207 10.01 31.06 -2.90
N ASN A 208 10.05 32.19 -2.18
CA ASN A 208 8.91 32.66 -1.41
C ASN A 208 8.76 34.19 -1.46
N TYR A 209 8.96 34.77 -2.65
CA TYR A 209 8.77 36.21 -2.87
C TYR A 209 7.36 36.65 -2.45
N ARG A 210 7.31 37.67 -1.58
CA ARG A 210 6.09 38.20 -0.94
C ARG A 210 5.18 37.11 -0.36
N ASN A 211 5.76 36.05 0.20
CA ASN A 211 5.03 34.92 0.80
C ASN A 211 4.12 34.14 -0.17
N SER A 212 4.29 34.29 -1.49
CA SER A 212 3.40 33.67 -2.49
C SER A 212 3.37 32.14 -2.40
N GLN A 213 4.52 31.49 -2.20
CA GLN A 213 4.59 30.04 -2.03
C GLN A 213 3.89 29.58 -0.75
N GLN A 214 4.15 30.26 0.37
CA GLN A 214 3.48 29.95 1.64
C GLN A 214 1.97 30.17 1.56
N LYS A 215 1.52 31.25 0.90
CA LYS A 215 0.10 31.55 0.65
C LYS A 215 -0.55 30.47 -0.22
N TYR A 216 0.10 30.03 -1.29
CA TYR A 216 -0.35 28.91 -2.10
C TYR A 216 -0.54 27.63 -1.27
N ILE A 217 0.47 27.26 -0.47
CA ILE A 217 0.45 26.05 0.37
C ILE A 217 -0.68 26.13 1.40
N ASN A 218 -0.83 27.28 2.07
CA ASN A 218 -1.85 27.48 3.09
C ASN A 218 -3.26 27.43 2.50
N LEU A 219 -3.53 28.20 1.43
CA LEU A 219 -4.84 28.19 0.76
C LEU A 219 -5.20 26.79 0.24
N LYS A 220 -4.24 26.09 -0.37
CA LYS A 220 -4.47 24.71 -0.83
C LYS A 220 -4.87 23.79 0.32
N LYS A 221 -4.19 23.91 1.47
CA LYS A 221 -4.54 23.15 2.68
C LYS A 221 -5.94 23.52 3.17
N ASP A 222 -6.27 24.80 3.25
CA ASP A 222 -7.56 25.27 3.76
C ASP A 222 -8.73 24.83 2.87
N ILE A 223 -8.55 24.89 1.54
CA ILE A 223 -9.53 24.39 0.55
C ILE A 223 -9.73 22.88 0.69
N ASP A 224 -8.63 22.11 0.75
CA ASP A 224 -8.70 20.66 0.93
C ASP A 224 -9.43 20.31 2.26
N LEU A 225 -9.12 21.01 3.35
CA LEU A 225 -9.76 20.78 4.65
C LEU A 225 -11.25 21.16 4.68
N ALA A 226 -11.64 22.21 3.97
CA ALA A 226 -13.05 22.58 3.79
C ALA A 226 -13.81 21.47 3.04
N LEU A 227 -13.25 20.97 1.94
CA LEU A 227 -13.81 19.84 1.19
C LEU A 227 -13.90 18.57 2.05
N ALA A 228 -12.89 18.29 2.86
CA ALA A 228 -12.90 17.16 3.79
C ALA A 228 -14.05 17.29 4.82
N SER A 229 -14.33 18.50 5.30
CA SER A 229 -15.42 18.79 6.21
C SER A 229 -16.80 18.61 5.56
N GLU A 230 -16.94 18.99 4.29
CA GLU A 230 -18.17 18.74 3.52
C GLU A 230 -18.43 17.24 3.33
N TYR A 231 -17.40 16.48 2.93
CA TYR A 231 -17.50 15.02 2.82
C TYR A 231 -17.81 14.37 4.16
N TYR A 232 -17.21 14.84 5.25
CA TYR A 232 -17.51 14.36 6.59
C TYR A 232 -19.00 14.58 6.93
N THR A 233 -19.49 15.81 6.78
CA THR A 233 -20.87 16.18 7.09
C THR A 233 -21.87 15.38 6.25
N SER A 234 -21.61 15.23 4.95
CA SER A 234 -22.39 14.39 4.05
C SER A 234 -22.38 12.92 4.48
N GLY A 235 -21.21 12.39 4.82
CA GLY A 235 -21.03 11.02 5.30
C GLY A 235 -21.78 10.72 6.60
N ILE A 236 -21.76 11.65 7.57
CA ILE A 236 -22.52 11.53 8.82
C ILE A 236 -24.03 11.58 8.57
N SER A 237 -24.50 12.47 7.69
CA SER A 237 -25.92 12.54 7.31
C SER A 237 -26.42 11.23 6.69
N LEU A 238 -25.64 10.65 5.77
CA LEU A 238 -25.93 9.34 5.17
C LEU A 238 -25.89 8.20 6.19
N TYR A 239 -24.93 8.24 7.12
CA TYR A 239 -24.81 7.26 8.20
C TYR A 239 -26.07 7.28 9.09
N ASN A 240 -26.53 8.47 9.50
CA ASN A 240 -27.74 8.64 10.30
C ASN A 240 -29.01 8.20 9.53
N SER A 241 -28.98 8.27 8.20
CA SER A 241 -30.06 7.80 7.32
C SER A 241 -29.97 6.30 6.99
N SER A 242 -29.09 5.54 7.67
CA SER A 242 -28.82 4.12 7.42
C SER A 242 -28.35 3.78 6.00
N ARG A 243 -27.89 4.76 5.21
CA ARG A 243 -27.32 4.59 3.88
C ARG A 243 -25.83 4.26 3.97
N PHE A 244 -25.51 3.15 4.63
CA PHE A 244 -24.16 2.83 5.10
C PHE A 244 -23.10 2.72 3.98
N SER A 245 -23.48 2.20 2.80
CA SER A 245 -22.56 2.09 1.66
C SER A 245 -22.12 3.47 1.14
N GLU A 246 -23.06 4.41 1.03
CA GLU A 246 -22.77 5.76 0.56
C GLU A 246 -22.06 6.59 1.64
N ALA A 247 -22.45 6.40 2.90
CA ALA A 247 -21.77 6.99 4.04
C ALA A 247 -20.29 6.59 4.08
N LYS A 248 -20.00 5.30 3.84
CA LYS A 248 -18.63 4.76 3.76
C LYS A 248 -17.80 5.54 2.75
N THR A 249 -18.30 5.69 1.52
CA THR A 249 -17.58 6.39 0.44
C THR A 249 -17.25 7.83 0.82
N LYS A 250 -18.22 8.59 1.36
CA LYS A 250 -18.00 9.98 1.76
C LYS A 250 -17.02 10.10 2.92
N LEU A 251 -17.12 9.22 3.91
CA LEU A 251 -16.21 9.19 5.04
C LEU A 251 -14.78 8.80 4.62
N GLU A 252 -14.60 7.86 3.70
CA GLU A 252 -13.28 7.51 3.15
C GLU A 252 -12.65 8.68 2.37
N GLN A 253 -13.44 9.43 1.59
CA GLN A 253 -12.98 10.64 0.91
C GLN A 253 -12.49 11.70 1.92
N SER A 254 -13.28 11.97 2.95
CA SER A 254 -12.92 12.89 4.04
C SER A 254 -11.65 12.43 4.78
N ARG A 255 -11.59 11.15 5.15
CA ARG A 255 -10.47 10.53 5.86
C ARG A 255 -9.15 10.66 5.09
N SER A 256 -9.18 10.43 3.78
CA SER A 256 -7.98 10.53 2.93
C SER A 256 -7.35 11.93 2.99
N ILE A 257 -8.18 12.97 2.93
CA ILE A 257 -7.72 14.36 3.02
C ILE A 257 -7.21 14.69 4.43
N TYR A 258 -7.97 14.34 5.47
CA TYR A 258 -7.53 14.56 6.86
C TYR A 258 -6.21 13.83 7.16
N TYR A 259 -6.03 12.62 6.65
CA TYR A 259 -4.79 11.86 6.77
C TYR A 259 -3.61 12.57 6.08
N LYS A 260 -3.80 13.05 4.85
CA LYS A 260 -2.78 13.83 4.10
C LYS A 260 -2.26 15.03 4.90
N TYR A 261 -3.12 15.69 5.66
CA TYR A 261 -2.77 16.86 6.49
C TYR A 261 -2.53 16.53 7.96
N SER A 262 -2.36 15.25 8.32
CA SER A 262 -2.06 14.81 9.70
C SER A 262 -3.11 15.22 10.74
N MET A 263 -4.38 15.30 10.34
CA MET A 263 -5.52 15.58 11.22
C MET A 263 -5.97 14.29 11.95
N SER A 264 -5.13 13.78 12.86
CA SER A 264 -5.30 12.47 13.51
C SER A 264 -6.64 12.30 14.21
N ARG A 265 -7.07 13.31 14.98
CA ARG A 265 -8.37 13.28 15.69
C ARG A 265 -9.56 13.06 14.75
N ASN A 266 -9.56 13.72 13.60
CA ASN A 266 -10.61 13.55 12.59
C ASN A 266 -10.55 12.15 11.95
N VAL A 267 -9.35 11.65 11.68
CA VAL A 267 -9.14 10.29 11.15
C VAL A 267 -9.67 9.25 12.14
N ASP A 268 -9.31 9.34 13.41
CA ASP A 268 -9.75 8.39 14.46
C ASP A 268 -11.27 8.40 14.64
N GLN A 269 -11.88 9.59 14.58
CA GLN A 269 -13.33 9.75 14.63
C GLN A 269 -13.99 9.06 13.42
N ILE A 270 -13.46 9.28 12.21
CA ILE A 270 -13.98 8.64 11.01
C ILE A 270 -13.78 7.12 11.05
N ASP A 271 -12.64 6.63 11.54
CA ASP A 271 -12.35 5.19 11.65
C ASP A 271 -13.33 4.47 12.57
N THR A 272 -13.79 5.17 13.62
CA THR A 272 -14.86 4.67 14.49
C THR A 272 -16.17 4.46 13.72
N TYR A 273 -16.58 5.44 12.89
CA TYR A 273 -17.77 5.30 12.05
C TYR A 273 -17.59 4.22 10.97
N LEU A 274 -16.44 4.15 10.30
CA LEU A 274 -16.18 3.15 9.26
C LEU A 274 -16.21 1.73 9.84
N LYS A 275 -15.71 1.53 11.06
CA LYS A 275 -15.79 0.23 11.75
C LYS A 275 -17.24 -0.17 12.05
N ASP A 276 -18.06 0.76 12.52
CA ASP A 276 -19.48 0.50 12.77
C ASP A 276 -20.26 0.26 11.47
N ILE A 277 -20.03 1.08 10.45
CA ILE A 277 -20.60 0.91 9.10
C ILE A 277 -20.30 -0.49 8.54
N LYS A 278 -19.04 -0.94 8.63
CA LYS A 278 -18.66 -2.28 8.17
C LYS A 278 -19.47 -3.36 8.89
N ARG A 279 -19.55 -3.26 10.22
CA ARG A 279 -20.34 -4.20 11.04
C ARG A 279 -21.81 -4.22 10.62
N ARG A 280 -22.41 -3.06 10.36
CA ARG A 280 -23.82 -2.96 9.94
C ARG A 280 -24.07 -3.56 8.57
N ILE A 281 -23.20 -3.28 7.59
CA ILE A 281 -23.29 -3.86 6.25
C ILE A 281 -23.19 -5.39 6.32
N ASP A 282 -22.24 -5.92 7.10
CA ASP A 282 -22.08 -7.36 7.27
C ASP A 282 -23.32 -7.99 7.93
N PHE A 283 -23.91 -7.35 8.95
CA PHE A 283 -25.16 -7.82 9.54
C PHE A 283 -26.33 -7.79 8.56
N ASP A 284 -26.42 -6.78 7.72
CA ASP A 284 -27.44 -6.69 6.67
C ASP A 284 -27.36 -7.88 5.70
N VAL A 285 -26.14 -8.27 5.31
CA VAL A 285 -25.90 -9.47 4.50
C VAL A 285 -26.28 -10.74 5.25
N ALA A 286 -25.87 -10.85 6.53
CA ALA A 286 -26.20 -12.00 7.37
C ALA A 286 -27.71 -12.18 7.53
N ASN A 287 -28.45 -11.10 7.78
CA ASN A 287 -29.90 -11.11 7.93
C ASN A 287 -30.60 -11.56 6.65
N ARG A 288 -30.18 -11.04 5.48
CA ARG A 288 -30.73 -11.49 4.19
C ARG A 288 -30.48 -12.98 3.94
N ASN A 289 -29.27 -13.45 4.19
CA ASN A 289 -28.94 -14.88 4.08
C ASN A 289 -29.78 -15.71 5.06
N PHE A 290 -29.99 -15.23 6.29
CA PHE A 290 -30.82 -15.91 7.29
C PHE A 290 -32.28 -16.01 6.86
N ASP A 291 -32.86 -14.93 6.33
CA ASP A 291 -34.23 -14.91 5.82
C ASP A 291 -34.41 -15.79 4.58
N GLU A 292 -33.45 -15.76 3.64
CA GLU A 292 -33.42 -16.68 2.50
C GLU A 292 -33.30 -18.14 2.94
N ALA A 293 -32.48 -18.42 3.95
CA ALA A 293 -32.33 -19.76 4.49
C ALA A 293 -33.64 -20.28 5.09
N LYS A 294 -34.36 -19.44 5.84
CA LYS A 294 -35.70 -19.78 6.37
C LYS A 294 -36.70 -20.05 5.24
N LYS A 295 -36.70 -19.24 4.18
CA LYS A 295 -37.55 -19.48 2.98
C LYS A 295 -37.23 -20.84 2.32
N ASN A 296 -35.94 -21.13 2.10
CA ASN A 296 -35.50 -22.40 1.51
C ASN A 296 -35.79 -23.61 2.41
N TYR A 297 -35.68 -23.45 3.73
CA TYR A 297 -36.03 -24.49 4.69
C TYR A 297 -37.52 -24.83 4.61
N ASN A 298 -38.38 -23.81 4.60
CA ASN A 298 -39.83 -24.00 4.53
C ASN A 298 -40.30 -24.58 3.18
N SER A 299 -39.54 -24.38 2.09
CA SER A 299 -39.84 -24.95 0.78
C SER A 299 -39.25 -26.36 0.56
N GLY A 300 -38.59 -26.94 1.57
CA GLY A 300 -37.95 -28.25 1.47
C GLY A 300 -36.61 -28.27 0.72
N SER A 301 -36.09 -27.10 0.32
CA SER A 301 -34.80 -26.94 -0.35
C SER A 301 -33.64 -26.95 0.66
N TYR A 302 -33.46 -28.07 1.37
CA TYR A 302 -32.59 -28.15 2.55
C TYR A 302 -31.11 -27.87 2.28
N ASP A 303 -30.56 -28.28 1.13
CA ASP A 303 -29.16 -27.98 0.80
C ASP A 303 -28.92 -26.49 0.59
N ARG A 304 -29.86 -25.79 -0.08
CA ARG A 304 -29.79 -24.32 -0.25
C ARG A 304 -29.96 -23.60 1.09
N ALA A 305 -30.88 -24.08 1.92
CA ALA A 305 -31.09 -23.55 3.27
C ALA A 305 -29.84 -23.68 4.12
N LYS A 306 -29.21 -24.86 4.15
CA LYS A 306 -27.98 -25.14 4.88
C LYS A 306 -26.85 -24.19 4.48
N THR A 307 -26.61 -24.01 3.19
CA THR A 307 -25.57 -23.10 2.69
C THR A 307 -25.79 -21.66 3.18
N ARG A 308 -27.01 -21.14 3.02
CA ARG A 308 -27.35 -19.76 3.44
C ARG A 308 -27.28 -19.58 4.96
N PHE A 309 -27.71 -20.57 5.73
CA PHE A 309 -27.56 -20.58 7.19
C PHE A 309 -26.10 -20.51 7.63
N LEU A 310 -25.21 -21.29 7.00
CA LEU A 310 -23.78 -21.26 7.31
C LEU A 310 -23.12 -19.92 6.96
N GLU A 311 -23.53 -19.30 5.84
CA GLU A 311 -23.06 -17.96 5.44
C GLU A 311 -23.47 -16.89 6.47
N ALA A 312 -24.73 -16.90 6.93
CA ALA A 312 -25.21 -15.99 7.97
C ALA A 312 -24.52 -16.25 9.32
N LYS A 313 -24.40 -17.52 9.72
CA LYS A 313 -23.80 -17.93 11.00
C LYS A 313 -22.37 -17.43 11.14
N LYS A 314 -21.55 -17.57 10.09
CA LYS A 314 -20.16 -17.11 10.07
C LYS A 314 -20.04 -15.64 10.47
N ILE A 315 -20.94 -14.79 9.97
CA ILE A 315 -20.93 -13.35 10.26
C ILE A 315 -21.42 -13.08 11.69
N TYR A 316 -22.49 -13.74 12.13
CA TYR A 316 -23.00 -13.59 13.50
C TYR A 316 -21.97 -14.00 14.54
N GLU A 317 -21.28 -15.13 14.36
CA GLU A 317 -20.22 -15.58 15.27
C GLU A 317 -19.04 -14.62 15.29
N TYR A 318 -18.61 -14.12 14.12
CA TYR A 318 -17.52 -13.15 14.02
C TYR A 318 -17.79 -11.87 14.84
N TYR A 319 -19.05 -11.41 14.87
CA TYR A 319 -19.47 -10.23 15.65
C TYR A 319 -20.09 -10.57 17.02
N GLY A 320 -19.97 -11.81 17.49
CA GLY A 320 -20.42 -12.23 18.83
C GLY A 320 -21.94 -12.28 19.02
N ASN A 321 -22.73 -12.34 17.94
CA ASN A 321 -24.19 -12.50 18.01
C ASN A 321 -24.57 -13.99 18.18
N TYR A 322 -24.31 -14.52 19.37
CA TYR A 322 -24.52 -15.93 19.68
C TYR A 322 -26.00 -16.33 19.74
N THR A 323 -26.92 -15.38 19.92
CA THR A 323 -28.36 -15.67 19.92
C THR A 323 -28.82 -16.14 18.54
N LEU A 324 -28.56 -15.36 17.48
CA LEU A 324 -28.92 -15.75 16.12
C LEU A 324 -28.10 -16.95 15.63
N SER A 325 -26.83 -17.04 16.03
CA SER A 325 -26.01 -18.22 15.73
C SER A 325 -26.61 -19.52 16.27
N ARG A 326 -27.09 -19.51 17.52
CA ARG A 326 -27.73 -20.70 18.12
C ARG A 326 -29.08 -21.02 17.50
N GLU A 327 -29.84 -20.01 17.08
CA GLU A 327 -31.07 -20.23 16.33
C GLU A 327 -30.77 -20.96 15.01
N ILE A 328 -29.69 -20.58 14.31
CA ILE A 328 -29.22 -21.29 13.12
C ILE A 328 -28.85 -22.74 13.42
N ASP A 329 -28.19 -23.03 14.54
CA ASP A 329 -27.83 -24.40 14.92
C ASP A 329 -29.04 -25.32 15.03
N VAL A 330 -30.16 -24.81 15.56
CA VAL A 330 -31.42 -25.55 15.62
C VAL A 330 -31.94 -25.86 14.22
N TYR A 331 -31.90 -24.90 13.29
CA TYR A 331 -32.30 -25.14 11.90
C TYR A 331 -31.39 -26.15 11.19
N LEU A 332 -30.08 -26.08 11.40
CA LEU A 332 -29.12 -27.00 10.80
C LEU A 332 -29.31 -28.44 11.31
N GLU A 333 -29.60 -28.63 12.59
CA GLU A 333 -29.90 -29.95 13.15
C GLU A 333 -31.24 -30.50 12.61
N ASN A 334 -32.26 -29.65 12.51
CA ASN A 334 -33.54 -30.03 11.90
C ASN A 334 -33.40 -30.40 10.41
N ILE A 335 -32.56 -29.68 9.66
CA ILE A 335 -32.24 -30.02 8.26
C ILE A 335 -31.62 -31.41 8.18
N LYS A 336 -30.61 -31.69 9.02
CA LYS A 336 -29.95 -32.99 9.07
C LYS A 336 -30.95 -34.11 9.36
N TYR A 337 -31.79 -33.93 10.38
CA TYR A 337 -32.87 -34.86 10.72
C TYR A 337 -33.76 -35.18 9.52
N ARG A 338 -34.23 -34.14 8.81
CA ARG A 338 -35.12 -34.31 7.65
C ARG A 338 -34.45 -34.99 6.46
N GLN A 339 -33.18 -34.69 6.18
CA GLN A 339 -32.41 -35.35 5.12
C GLN A 339 -32.20 -36.84 5.40
N GLU A 340 -31.91 -37.21 6.65
CA GLU A 340 -31.76 -38.61 7.05
C GLU A 340 -33.09 -39.38 6.92
N LEU A 341 -34.23 -38.75 7.25
CA LEU A 341 -35.54 -39.34 7.00
C LEU A 341 -35.83 -39.54 5.49
N GLN A 342 -35.49 -38.60 4.62
CA GLN A 342 -35.64 -38.77 3.17
C GLN A 342 -34.82 -39.94 2.63
N ILE A 343 -33.61 -40.16 3.17
CA ILE A 343 -32.79 -41.32 2.82
C ILE A 343 -33.47 -42.62 3.29
N ALA A 344 -34.02 -42.63 4.51
CA ALA A 344 -34.76 -43.78 5.04
C ALA A 344 -36.01 -44.09 4.21
N ASP A 345 -36.78 -43.07 3.81
CA ASP A 345 -37.95 -43.23 2.92
C ASP A 345 -37.54 -43.83 1.58
N LYS A 346 -36.44 -43.38 0.98
CA LYS A 346 -35.92 -43.95 -0.27
C LYS A 346 -35.55 -45.43 -0.14
N TYR A 347 -34.86 -45.81 0.94
CA TYR A 347 -34.55 -47.21 1.22
C TYR A 347 -35.81 -48.04 1.49
N PHE A 348 -36.80 -47.47 2.16
CA PHE A 348 -38.08 -48.12 2.41
C PHE A 348 -38.83 -48.39 1.11
N GLU A 349 -38.93 -47.40 0.23
CA GLU A 349 -39.53 -47.54 -1.11
C GLU A 349 -38.79 -48.56 -1.98
N GLU A 350 -37.45 -48.55 -1.95
CA GLU A 350 -36.62 -49.54 -2.64
C GLU A 350 -36.88 -50.96 -2.09
N GLY A 351 -37.01 -51.10 -0.78
CA GLY A 351 -37.38 -52.34 -0.11
C GLY A 351 -38.74 -52.85 -0.58
N GLN A 352 -39.76 -51.99 -0.59
CA GLN A 352 -41.10 -52.33 -1.07
C GLN A 352 -41.10 -52.74 -2.55
N ARG A 353 -40.37 -52.00 -3.40
CA ARG A 353 -40.23 -52.31 -4.82
C ARG A 353 -39.59 -53.69 -5.05
N ASN A 354 -38.48 -53.99 -4.38
CA ASN A 354 -37.80 -55.27 -4.51
C ASN A 354 -38.62 -56.43 -3.92
N TYR A 355 -39.34 -56.18 -2.83
CA TYR A 355 -40.26 -57.16 -2.24
C TYR A 355 -41.36 -57.55 -3.23
N ASN A 356 -41.97 -56.57 -3.90
CA ASN A 356 -43.00 -56.80 -4.92
C ASN A 356 -42.45 -57.54 -6.15
N LEU A 357 -41.17 -57.35 -6.47
CA LEU A 357 -40.44 -58.08 -7.52
C LEU A 357 -39.92 -59.47 -7.06
N GLN A 358 -40.27 -59.91 -5.85
CA GLN A 358 -39.83 -61.17 -5.24
C GLN A 358 -38.30 -61.30 -5.07
N ARG A 359 -37.57 -60.18 -5.10
CA ARG A 359 -36.13 -60.12 -4.85
C ARG A 359 -35.86 -59.97 -3.36
N TYR A 360 -36.19 -61.02 -2.60
CA TYR A 360 -36.32 -60.94 -1.14
C TYR A 360 -35.02 -60.59 -0.40
N ASP A 361 -33.85 -61.01 -0.88
CA ASP A 361 -32.56 -60.66 -0.25
C ASP A 361 -32.22 -59.17 -0.38
N VAL A 362 -32.49 -58.59 -1.55
CA VAL A 362 -32.28 -57.17 -1.83
C VAL A 362 -33.31 -56.34 -1.06
N ALA A 363 -34.57 -56.78 -1.04
CA ALA A 363 -35.64 -56.14 -0.29
C ALA A 363 -35.32 -56.10 1.21
N LYS A 364 -34.87 -57.21 1.78
CA LYS A 364 -34.43 -57.32 3.17
C LYS A 364 -33.32 -56.31 3.48
N THR A 365 -32.30 -56.24 2.63
CA THR A 365 -31.16 -55.31 2.83
C THR A 365 -31.62 -53.85 2.82
N SER A 366 -32.47 -53.44 1.87
CA SER A 366 -33.00 -52.07 1.82
C SER A 366 -33.90 -51.76 3.02
N PHE A 367 -34.74 -52.72 3.45
CA PHE A 367 -35.56 -52.57 4.64
C PHE A 367 -34.73 -52.45 5.93
N GLU A 368 -33.67 -53.25 6.11
CA GLU A 368 -32.79 -53.16 7.28
C GLU A 368 -32.08 -51.79 7.35
N LYS A 369 -31.62 -51.25 6.20
CA LYS A 369 -31.04 -49.90 6.12
C LYS A 369 -32.03 -48.81 6.49
N ALA A 370 -33.26 -48.86 5.95
CA ALA A 370 -34.31 -47.90 6.31
C ALA A 370 -34.67 -47.99 7.80
N ARG A 371 -34.77 -49.21 8.32
CA ARG A 371 -35.14 -49.50 9.71
C ARG A 371 -34.11 -48.97 10.70
N GLU A 372 -32.82 -49.13 10.43
CA GLU A 372 -31.75 -48.59 11.27
C GLU A 372 -31.89 -47.07 11.43
N ILE A 373 -32.10 -46.36 10.31
CA ILE A 373 -32.27 -44.91 10.33
C ILE A 373 -33.55 -44.54 11.10
N TYR A 374 -34.69 -45.16 10.80
CA TYR A 374 -35.94 -44.88 11.51
C TYR A 374 -35.88 -45.17 13.02
N ILE A 375 -35.19 -46.23 13.45
CA ILE A 375 -34.94 -46.51 14.87
C ILE A 375 -34.14 -45.36 15.51
N SER A 376 -33.05 -44.94 14.86
CA SER A 376 -32.22 -43.84 15.36
C SER A 376 -32.99 -42.52 15.48
N ARG A 377 -34.05 -42.35 14.67
CA ARG A 377 -34.93 -41.16 14.66
C ARG A 377 -36.22 -41.32 15.44
N GLY A 378 -36.48 -42.49 16.03
CA GLY A 378 -37.67 -42.73 16.84
C GLY A 378 -38.97 -42.94 16.05
N GLU A 379 -38.90 -43.21 14.74
CA GLU A 379 -40.05 -43.39 13.85
C GLU A 379 -40.71 -44.78 14.01
N ARG A 380 -41.33 -45.02 15.17
CA ARG A 380 -41.85 -46.34 15.58
C ARG A 380 -42.85 -46.96 14.59
N SER A 381 -43.71 -46.14 13.97
CA SER A 381 -44.71 -46.63 13.00
C SER A 381 -44.06 -47.22 11.74
N LYS A 382 -43.06 -46.52 11.19
CA LYS A 382 -42.29 -46.99 10.02
C LYS A 382 -41.48 -48.24 10.36
N VAL A 383 -40.88 -48.31 11.55
CA VAL A 383 -40.18 -49.52 12.03
C VAL A 383 -41.12 -50.73 12.08
N SER A 384 -42.31 -50.58 12.66
CA SER A 384 -43.30 -51.66 12.70
C SER A 384 -43.76 -52.10 11.31
N GLN A 385 -43.93 -51.17 10.37
CA GLN A 385 -44.25 -51.51 8.97
C GLN A 385 -43.14 -52.35 8.33
N ILE A 386 -41.88 -51.96 8.54
CA ILE A 386 -40.73 -52.73 8.06
C ILE A 386 -40.68 -54.12 8.70
N ASP A 387 -40.93 -54.23 10.00
CA ASP A 387 -40.89 -55.51 10.71
C ASP A 387 -41.90 -56.52 10.15
N VAL A 388 -43.08 -56.06 9.73
CA VAL A 388 -44.06 -56.91 9.03
C VAL A 388 -43.51 -57.41 7.69
N TYR A 389 -42.87 -56.56 6.88
CA TYR A 389 -42.24 -56.98 5.62
C TYR A 389 -41.11 -57.98 5.86
N LEU A 390 -40.26 -57.76 6.85
CA LEU A 390 -39.16 -58.66 7.19
C LEU A 390 -39.67 -60.03 7.68
N GLU A 391 -40.73 -60.08 8.48
CA GLU A 391 -41.33 -61.34 8.94
C GLU A 391 -42.03 -62.10 7.80
N ASN A 392 -42.68 -61.38 6.87
CA ASN A 392 -43.24 -61.98 5.66
C ASN A 392 -42.16 -62.57 4.73
N ILE A 393 -41.02 -61.89 4.59
CA ILE A 393 -39.86 -62.43 3.86
C ILE A 393 -39.37 -63.72 4.54
N ARG A 394 -39.25 -63.71 5.86
CA ARG A 394 -38.80 -64.85 6.67
C ARG A 394 -39.71 -66.08 6.54
N THR A 395 -41.03 -65.87 6.62
CA THR A 395 -42.01 -66.97 6.50
C THR A 395 -42.07 -67.56 5.08
N ARG A 396 -41.90 -66.73 4.04
CA ARG A 396 -41.84 -67.19 2.65
C ARG A 396 -40.54 -67.92 2.29
N THR A 397 -39.50 -67.79 3.11
CA THR A 397 -38.17 -68.38 2.86
C THR A 397 -37.83 -69.54 3.81
N GLY A 398 -38.72 -69.94 4.73
CA GLY A 398 -38.40 -70.91 5.77
C GLY A 398 -39.45 -72.00 6.01
N ASN A 399 -39.21 -73.22 5.52
CA ASN A 399 -39.84 -74.46 5.97
C ASN A 399 -38.75 -75.51 6.25
N ASN A 400 -38.55 -75.90 7.52
CA ASN A 400 -38.02 -77.20 8.01
C ASN A 400 -37.63 -77.11 9.50
N GLN A 401 -38.59 -77.36 10.39
CA GLN A 401 -38.44 -77.30 11.85
C GLN A 401 -38.28 -78.69 12.46
N ALA A 402 -37.03 -79.09 12.76
CA ALA A 402 -36.67 -79.92 13.91
C ALA A 402 -35.18 -80.30 13.88
N ASN A 403 -34.64 -80.71 12.72
CA ASN A 403 -33.24 -81.17 12.62
C ASN A 403 -32.18 -80.05 12.66
N ASN A 404 -32.58 -78.79 12.52
CA ASN A 404 -31.64 -77.68 12.35
C ASN A 404 -31.39 -76.84 13.62
N PHE A 405 -32.22 -76.95 14.68
CA PHE A 405 -31.97 -76.19 15.92
C PHE A 405 -30.61 -76.57 16.52
N ASP A 406 -30.41 -77.88 16.75
CA ASP A 406 -29.21 -78.37 17.41
C ASP A 406 -27.96 -78.19 16.54
N VAL A 407 -28.10 -78.23 15.20
CA VAL A 407 -27.01 -77.96 14.25
C VAL A 407 -26.56 -76.50 14.38
N TYR A 408 -27.49 -75.55 14.31
CA TYR A 408 -27.15 -74.14 14.40
C TYR A 408 -26.72 -73.72 15.80
N TYR A 409 -27.27 -74.33 16.86
CA TYR A 409 -26.83 -74.10 18.23
C TYR A 409 -25.39 -74.60 18.44
N ARG A 410 -25.04 -75.81 17.98
CA ARG A 410 -23.66 -76.33 18.06
C ARG A 410 -22.69 -75.49 17.21
N GLN A 411 -23.11 -75.09 16.01
CA GLN A 411 -22.32 -74.23 15.15
C GLN A 411 -22.08 -72.85 15.79
N ALA A 412 -23.10 -72.27 16.41
CA ALA A 412 -23.00 -71.01 17.15
C ALA A 412 -22.02 -71.12 18.33
N MET A 413 -22.09 -72.21 19.09
CA MET A 413 -21.16 -72.48 20.19
C MET A 413 -19.72 -72.66 19.70
N SER A 414 -19.51 -73.34 18.57
CA SER A 414 -18.18 -73.49 17.95
C SER A 414 -17.61 -72.14 17.50
N TYR A 415 -18.41 -71.31 16.83
CA TYR A 415 -17.97 -69.95 16.45
C TYR A 415 -17.69 -69.07 17.65
N ARG A 416 -18.48 -69.17 18.72
CA ARG A 416 -18.19 -68.47 19.97
C ARG A 416 -16.82 -68.87 20.51
N GLU A 417 -16.52 -70.16 20.57
CA GLU A 417 -15.24 -70.66 21.06
C GLU A 417 -14.07 -70.22 20.17
N GLN A 418 -14.26 -70.17 18.85
CA GLN A 418 -13.27 -69.62 17.91
C GLN A 418 -13.05 -68.13 18.15
N GLY A 419 -14.12 -67.35 18.41
CA GLY A 419 -14.02 -65.94 18.76
C GLY A 419 -13.30 -65.70 20.09
N ASP A 420 -13.56 -66.56 21.09
CA ASP A 420 -12.90 -66.50 22.41
C ASP A 420 -11.39 -66.85 22.31
N LYS A 421 -10.97 -67.61 21.29
CA LYS A 421 -9.56 -68.00 21.03
C LYS A 421 -8.84 -67.13 19.99
N ALA A 422 -9.55 -66.22 19.31
CA ALA A 422 -8.98 -65.43 18.22
C ALA A 422 -7.99 -64.37 18.75
N TYR A 423 -6.82 -64.27 18.09
CA TYR A 423 -5.74 -63.36 18.50
C TYR A 423 -5.98 -61.91 18.08
N ARG A 424 -6.77 -61.66 17.02
CA ARG A 424 -7.12 -60.33 16.52
C ARG A 424 -8.58 -60.01 16.81
N LEU A 425 -8.84 -58.77 17.23
CA LEU A 425 -10.18 -58.27 17.59
C LEU A 425 -11.19 -58.37 16.44
N ASP A 426 -10.76 -58.14 15.20
CA ASP A 426 -11.63 -58.24 14.02
C ASP A 426 -12.05 -59.68 13.75
N ASP A 427 -11.12 -60.63 13.90
CA ASP A 427 -11.38 -62.07 13.76
C ASP A 427 -12.31 -62.54 14.90
N ALA A 428 -12.05 -62.09 16.13
CA ALA A 428 -12.92 -62.37 17.28
C ALA A 428 -14.35 -61.85 17.06
N ASN A 429 -14.49 -60.59 16.64
CA ASN A 429 -15.79 -59.98 16.36
C ASN A 429 -16.48 -60.62 15.15
N TYR A 430 -15.74 -61.06 14.14
CA TYR A 430 -16.27 -61.81 13.00
C TYR A 430 -16.88 -63.14 13.47
N TYR A 431 -16.14 -63.92 14.25
CA TYR A 431 -16.64 -65.18 14.80
C TYR A 431 -17.79 -64.97 15.79
N TYR A 432 -17.77 -63.93 16.62
CA TYR A 432 -18.91 -63.60 17.49
C TYR A 432 -20.17 -63.22 16.70
N LYS A 433 -20.04 -62.48 15.59
CA LYS A 433 -21.18 -62.18 14.69
C LYS A 433 -21.72 -63.46 14.06
N LEU A 434 -20.84 -64.34 13.56
CA LEU A 434 -21.25 -65.66 13.04
C LEU A 434 -21.96 -66.50 14.12
N ALA A 435 -21.50 -66.44 15.37
CA ALA A 435 -22.13 -67.11 16.49
C ALA A 435 -23.53 -66.54 16.78
N ILE A 436 -23.68 -65.21 16.84
CA ILE A 436 -24.97 -64.53 17.03
C ILE A 436 -25.94 -64.89 15.89
N ASP A 437 -25.49 -64.85 14.64
CA ASP A 437 -26.32 -65.18 13.48
C ASP A 437 -26.76 -66.64 13.52
N SER A 438 -25.87 -67.55 13.92
CA SER A 438 -26.19 -68.96 14.08
C SER A 438 -27.14 -69.21 15.26
N PHE A 439 -27.00 -68.48 16.37
CA PHE A 439 -27.96 -68.51 17.48
C PHE A 439 -29.33 -67.96 17.08
N LYS A 440 -29.39 -66.84 16.35
CA LYS A 440 -30.63 -66.27 15.81
C LYS A 440 -31.30 -67.24 14.82
N LYS A 441 -30.51 -67.92 13.98
CA LYS A 441 -31.01 -69.01 13.13
C LYS A 441 -31.55 -70.17 13.96
N ALA A 442 -30.85 -70.60 15.01
CA ALA A 442 -31.34 -71.64 15.91
C ALA A 442 -32.70 -71.26 16.52
N LEU A 443 -32.87 -70.04 17.03
CA LEU A 443 -34.15 -69.55 17.60
C LEU A 443 -35.35 -69.66 16.63
N ASN A 444 -35.13 -69.73 15.32
CA ASN A 444 -36.21 -69.90 14.34
C ASN A 444 -36.78 -71.33 14.29
N TYR A 445 -36.06 -72.28 14.89
CA TYR A 445 -36.39 -73.72 14.84
C TYR A 445 -36.76 -74.30 16.21
N THR A 446 -36.92 -73.48 17.25
CA THR A 446 -37.44 -73.93 18.54
C THR A 446 -38.42 -72.94 19.15
N ASN A 447 -39.49 -73.46 19.75
CA ASN A 447 -40.44 -72.71 20.57
C ASN A 447 -40.28 -73.02 22.06
N ASP A 448 -39.27 -73.80 22.46
CA ASP A 448 -38.98 -74.11 23.86
C ASP A 448 -38.52 -72.86 24.61
N TYR A 449 -39.28 -72.48 25.64
CA TYR A 449 -39.05 -71.26 26.42
C TYR A 449 -37.66 -71.23 27.07
N TYR A 450 -37.19 -72.35 27.62
CA TYR A 450 -35.92 -72.43 28.32
C TYR A 450 -34.75 -72.31 27.35
N LYS A 451 -34.80 -73.04 26.22
CA LYS A 451 -33.77 -72.95 25.16
C LYS A 451 -33.70 -71.55 24.56
N ARG A 452 -34.85 -70.89 24.35
CA ARG A 452 -34.88 -69.52 23.81
C ARG A 452 -34.28 -68.50 24.78
N ASN A 453 -34.61 -68.59 26.07
CA ASN A 453 -34.04 -67.68 27.08
C ASN A 453 -32.52 -67.84 27.20
N GLU A 454 -32.03 -69.07 27.19
CA GLU A 454 -30.59 -69.34 27.24
C GLU A 454 -29.86 -68.74 26.02
N VAL A 455 -30.36 -69.02 24.81
CA VAL A 455 -29.78 -68.51 23.57
C VAL A 455 -29.82 -66.97 23.52
N ASN A 456 -30.93 -66.35 23.95
CA ASN A 456 -31.03 -64.90 24.03
C ASN A 456 -30.01 -64.30 25.00
N ARG A 457 -29.77 -64.94 26.15
CA ARG A 457 -28.72 -64.50 27.09
C ARG A 457 -27.32 -64.58 26.47
N LEU A 458 -27.05 -65.64 25.72
CA LEU A 458 -25.76 -65.82 25.03
C LEU A 458 -25.56 -64.79 23.91
N ILE A 459 -26.62 -64.47 23.15
CA ILE A 459 -26.58 -63.38 22.17
C ILE A 459 -26.27 -62.06 22.86
N GLN A 460 -26.94 -61.74 23.96
CA GLN A 460 -26.69 -60.50 24.71
C GLN A 460 -25.25 -60.42 25.22
N ASP A 461 -24.69 -61.50 25.76
CA ASP A 461 -23.28 -61.55 26.20
C ASP A 461 -22.32 -61.26 25.04
N LEU A 462 -22.55 -61.88 23.87
CA LEU A 462 -21.72 -61.68 22.69
C LEU A 462 -21.88 -60.28 22.09
N GLU A 463 -23.09 -59.73 22.04
CA GLU A 463 -23.35 -58.35 21.61
C GLU A 463 -22.65 -57.35 22.54
N LEU A 464 -22.61 -57.64 23.85
CA LEU A 464 -21.92 -56.82 24.84
C LEU A 464 -20.40 -56.94 24.73
N LYS A 465 -19.86 -58.14 24.44
CA LYS A 465 -18.44 -58.35 24.10
C LYS A 465 -18.04 -57.58 22.84
N ILE A 466 -18.81 -57.66 21.76
CA ILE A 466 -18.57 -56.90 20.52
C ILE A 466 -18.64 -55.39 20.78
N LYS A 467 -19.62 -54.93 21.57
CA LYS A 467 -19.77 -53.51 21.92
C LYS A 467 -18.57 -52.98 22.72
N ASN A 468 -18.07 -53.75 23.69
CA ASN A 468 -16.89 -53.39 24.47
C ASN A 468 -15.62 -53.40 23.61
N ASN A 469 -15.47 -54.38 22.73
CA ASN A 469 -14.37 -54.45 21.76
C ASN A 469 -14.36 -53.26 20.80
N ASN A 470 -15.53 -52.90 20.26
CA ASN A 470 -15.68 -51.77 19.34
C ASN A 470 -15.49 -50.42 20.05
N SER A 471 -15.89 -50.28 21.32
CA SER A 471 -15.68 -49.05 22.10
C SER A 471 -14.19 -48.78 22.34
N ASN A 472 -13.40 -49.82 22.59
CA ASN A 472 -11.94 -49.68 22.72
C ASN A 472 -11.27 -49.41 21.36
N TYR A 473 -11.72 -50.06 20.28
CA TYR A 473 -11.22 -49.80 18.94
C TYR A 473 -11.56 -48.37 18.45
N GLU A 474 -12.77 -47.88 18.74
CA GLU A 474 -13.20 -46.54 18.37
C GLU A 474 -12.43 -45.45 19.15
N LYS A 475 -12.13 -45.68 20.43
CA LYS A 475 -11.27 -44.78 21.22
C LYS A 475 -9.83 -44.79 20.71
N GLU A 476 -9.28 -45.94 20.37
CA GLU A 476 -7.93 -46.07 19.81
C GLU A 476 -7.83 -45.43 18.41
N TYR A 477 -8.83 -45.62 17.56
CA TYR A 477 -8.90 -44.99 16.25
C TYR A 477 -9.00 -43.46 16.35
N LYS A 478 -9.88 -42.95 17.21
CA LYS A 478 -10.00 -41.50 17.47
C LYS A 478 -8.75 -40.92 18.10
N PHE A 479 -8.07 -41.68 18.98
CA PHE A 479 -6.77 -41.30 19.53
C PHE A 479 -5.75 -41.06 18.41
N VAL A 480 -5.60 -42.03 17.50
CA VAL A 480 -4.65 -41.92 16.37
C VAL A 480 -5.01 -40.75 15.46
N GLN A 481 -6.30 -40.50 15.19
CA GLN A 481 -6.73 -39.36 14.40
C GLN A 481 -6.35 -38.02 15.03
N GLU A 482 -6.71 -37.79 16.30
CA GLU A 482 -6.40 -36.52 16.97
C GLU A 482 -4.89 -36.35 17.19
N PHE A 483 -4.15 -37.44 17.43
CA PHE A 483 -2.69 -37.40 17.51
C PHE A 483 -2.05 -37.02 16.17
N ASN A 484 -2.45 -37.64 15.06
CA ASN A 484 -1.93 -37.31 13.72
C ASN A 484 -2.30 -35.88 13.30
N LYS A 485 -3.50 -35.43 13.64
CA LYS A 485 -3.95 -34.05 13.44
C LYS A 485 -3.09 -33.06 14.23
N ALA A 486 -2.72 -33.40 15.48
CA ALA A 486 -1.80 -32.60 16.26
C ALA A 486 -0.42 -32.49 15.57
N VAL A 487 0.12 -33.61 15.08
CA VAL A 487 1.38 -33.65 14.32
C VAL A 487 1.30 -32.80 13.05
N GLU A 488 0.19 -32.87 12.31
CA GLU A 488 -0.04 -32.04 11.12
C GLU A 488 -0.01 -30.55 11.47
N PHE A 489 -0.69 -30.15 12.54
CA PHE A 489 -0.65 -28.75 12.99
C PHE A 489 0.74 -28.31 13.46
N VAL A 490 1.53 -29.19 14.09
CA VAL A 490 2.95 -28.88 14.38
C VAL A 490 3.72 -28.61 13.09
N ASN A 491 3.60 -29.50 12.11
CA ASN A 491 4.26 -29.34 10.81
C ASN A 491 3.81 -28.07 10.06
N LEU A 492 2.53 -27.71 10.15
CA LEU A 492 2.01 -26.47 9.58
C LEU A 492 2.57 -25.25 10.30
N GLY A 493 2.65 -25.29 11.64
CA GLY A 493 3.25 -24.24 12.45
C GLY A 493 4.72 -24.01 12.14
N ASP A 494 5.49 -25.10 11.95
CA ASP A 494 6.91 -25.05 11.61
C ASP A 494 7.20 -24.48 10.21
N LYS A 495 6.21 -24.49 9.31
CA LYS A 495 6.31 -23.92 7.96
C LYS A 495 5.90 -22.45 7.88
N GLN A 496 5.39 -21.87 8.96
CA GLN A 496 4.93 -20.48 8.91
C GLN A 496 6.09 -19.49 8.87
N THR A 497 5.89 -18.40 8.14
CA THR A 497 6.87 -17.32 8.01
C THR A 497 6.80 -16.30 9.14
N THR A 498 5.73 -16.30 9.94
CA THR A 498 5.55 -15.37 11.08
C THR A 498 5.29 -16.14 12.38
N TYR A 499 5.75 -15.58 13.49
CA TYR A 499 5.60 -16.16 14.82
C TYR A 499 4.14 -16.23 15.27
N GLU A 500 3.29 -15.27 14.88
CA GLU A 500 1.86 -15.25 15.18
C GLU A 500 1.13 -16.42 14.50
N ASN A 501 1.41 -16.66 13.22
CA ASN A 501 0.82 -17.76 12.47
C ASN A 501 1.34 -19.10 13.00
N ALA A 502 2.63 -19.21 13.29
CA ALA A 502 3.20 -20.40 13.93
C ALA A 502 2.49 -20.69 15.26
N ASN A 503 2.32 -19.68 16.12
CA ASN A 503 1.64 -19.80 17.40
C ASN A 503 0.16 -20.20 17.28
N TYR A 504 -0.54 -19.76 16.23
CA TYR A 504 -1.90 -20.21 15.96
C TYR A 504 -1.94 -21.73 15.76
N TYR A 505 -1.10 -22.27 14.88
CA TYR A 505 -1.06 -23.70 14.61
C TYR A 505 -0.55 -24.51 15.81
N TYR A 506 0.44 -24.02 16.57
CA TYR A 506 0.88 -24.69 17.80
C TYR A 506 -0.23 -24.76 18.86
N LYS A 507 -1.10 -23.74 18.97
CA LYS A 507 -2.28 -23.81 19.85
C LYS A 507 -3.28 -24.85 19.37
N GLN A 508 -3.51 -24.97 18.05
CA GLN A 508 -4.36 -26.03 17.49
C GLN A 508 -3.77 -27.42 17.75
N ALA A 509 -2.45 -27.58 17.61
CA ALA A 509 -1.73 -28.81 17.93
C ALA A 509 -1.88 -29.18 19.41
N ILE A 510 -1.73 -28.23 20.34
CA ILE A 510 -1.93 -28.45 21.78
C ILE A 510 -3.37 -28.92 22.05
N THR A 511 -4.38 -28.32 21.43
CA THR A 511 -5.78 -28.74 21.58
C THR A 511 -5.99 -30.17 21.09
N ALA A 512 -5.49 -30.51 19.91
CA ALA A 512 -5.58 -31.87 19.36
C ALA A 512 -4.82 -32.89 20.23
N TYR A 513 -3.64 -32.54 20.75
CA TYR A 513 -2.91 -33.36 21.72
C TYR A 513 -3.68 -33.56 23.02
N LYS A 514 -4.37 -32.55 23.55
CA LYS A 514 -5.24 -32.69 24.72
C LYS A 514 -6.43 -33.62 24.44
N ASN A 515 -7.06 -33.52 23.26
CA ASN A 515 -8.10 -34.46 22.87
C ASN A 515 -7.58 -35.90 22.78
N ALA A 516 -6.39 -36.11 22.21
CA ALA A 516 -5.74 -37.42 22.18
C ALA A 516 -5.42 -37.92 23.59
N TYR A 517 -4.97 -37.04 24.50
CA TYR A 517 -4.71 -37.39 25.90
C TYR A 517 -5.93 -38.00 26.60
N ASP A 518 -7.12 -37.42 26.38
CA ASP A 518 -8.38 -37.87 26.99
C ASP A 518 -8.90 -39.19 26.41
N LEU A 519 -8.45 -39.56 25.20
CA LEU A 519 -8.89 -40.77 24.49
C LEU A 519 -8.08 -42.03 24.82
N THR A 520 -6.94 -41.89 25.50
CA THR A 520 -6.09 -43.03 25.90
C THR A 520 -6.03 -43.21 27.42
N ASN A 521 -5.81 -44.44 27.87
CA ASN A 521 -5.48 -44.76 29.26
C ASN A 521 -4.01 -45.23 29.41
N ASP A 522 -3.26 -45.29 28.32
CA ASP A 522 -1.86 -45.69 28.32
C ASP A 522 -0.99 -44.57 28.94
N ARG A 523 -0.29 -44.92 30.03
CA ARG A 523 0.53 -43.98 30.79
C ARG A 523 1.72 -43.44 29.98
N ASN A 524 2.32 -44.25 29.13
CA ASN A 524 3.46 -43.84 28.31
C ASN A 524 3.02 -42.84 27.25
N ARG A 525 1.90 -43.10 26.56
CA ARG A 525 1.34 -42.18 25.57
C ARG A 525 0.92 -40.85 26.20
N LYS A 526 0.33 -40.89 27.39
CA LYS A 526 0.00 -39.67 28.16
C LYS A 526 1.24 -38.85 28.50
N ASN A 527 2.33 -39.51 28.92
CA ASN A 527 3.59 -38.83 29.21
C ASN A 527 4.22 -38.21 27.95
N GLU A 528 4.15 -38.92 26.82
CA GLU A 528 4.65 -38.43 25.53
C GLU A 528 3.88 -37.18 25.08
N ILE A 529 2.55 -37.24 25.10
CA ILE A 529 1.66 -36.11 24.76
C ILE A 529 1.94 -34.90 25.65
N ASN A 530 2.07 -35.09 26.96
CA ASN A 530 2.40 -34.01 27.88
C ASN A 530 3.76 -33.37 27.57
N THR A 531 4.72 -34.17 27.12
CA THR A 531 6.03 -33.67 26.69
C THR A 531 5.90 -32.81 25.43
N TYR A 532 5.13 -33.25 24.43
CA TYR A 532 4.87 -32.45 23.23
C TYR A 532 4.16 -31.13 23.55
N ILE A 533 3.13 -31.16 24.40
CA ILE A 533 2.41 -29.96 24.83
C ILE A 533 3.39 -28.98 25.49
N LYS A 534 4.20 -29.45 26.44
CA LYS A 534 5.18 -28.61 27.15
C LYS A 534 6.19 -27.97 26.20
N ASN A 535 6.69 -28.73 25.23
CA ASN A 535 7.63 -28.22 24.22
C ASN A 535 6.97 -27.13 23.34
N LEU A 536 5.72 -27.33 22.94
CA LEU A 536 4.96 -26.34 22.16
C LEU A 536 4.66 -25.08 22.97
N GLU A 537 4.30 -25.20 24.25
CA GLU A 537 4.11 -24.06 25.15
C GLU A 537 5.40 -23.24 25.32
N GLN A 538 6.55 -23.92 25.46
CA GLN A 538 7.85 -23.25 25.48
C GLN A 538 8.15 -22.51 24.18
N LYS A 539 7.86 -23.14 23.03
CA LYS A 539 8.04 -22.53 21.69
C LYS A 539 7.14 -21.30 21.50
N ILE A 540 5.88 -21.38 21.93
CA ILE A 540 4.94 -20.24 21.92
C ILE A 540 5.47 -19.09 22.78
N ASN A 541 6.00 -19.38 23.97
CA ASN A 541 6.56 -18.36 24.85
C ASN A 541 7.79 -17.69 24.26
N GLN A 542 8.68 -18.45 23.61
CA GLN A 542 9.82 -17.90 22.87
C GLN A 542 9.36 -16.99 21.72
N ASN A 543 8.40 -17.45 20.91
CA ASN A 543 7.81 -16.69 19.83
C ASN A 543 7.18 -15.38 20.33
N ASN A 544 6.42 -15.41 21.43
CA ASN A 544 5.84 -14.21 22.04
C ASN A 544 6.90 -13.22 22.50
N LYS A 545 8.03 -13.70 23.02
CA LYS A 545 9.17 -12.86 23.40
C LYS A 545 9.79 -12.17 22.18
N GLU A 546 9.97 -12.90 21.07
CA GLU A 546 10.49 -12.32 19.83
C GLU A 546 9.51 -11.31 19.20
N ILE A 547 8.19 -11.58 19.23
CA ILE A 547 7.16 -10.62 18.81
C ILE A 547 7.25 -9.33 19.65
N SER A 548 7.35 -9.46 20.97
CA SER A 548 7.48 -8.31 21.88
C SER A 548 8.76 -7.51 21.60
N ASN A 549 9.89 -8.19 21.34
CA ASN A 549 11.15 -7.55 20.99
C ASN A 549 11.01 -6.76 19.67
N LEU A 550 10.44 -7.38 18.63
CA LEU A 550 10.22 -6.72 17.35
C LEU A 550 9.29 -5.50 17.46
N SER A 551 8.24 -5.60 18.27
CA SER A 551 7.35 -4.48 18.58
C SER A 551 8.11 -3.33 19.24
N LYS A 552 8.95 -3.64 20.23
CA LYS A 552 9.77 -2.63 20.93
C LYS A 552 10.81 -1.98 20.02
N TYR A 553 11.48 -2.77 19.17
CA TYR A 553 12.37 -2.25 18.13
C TYR A 553 11.64 -1.24 17.24
N THR A 554 10.46 -1.62 16.74
CA THR A 554 9.68 -0.81 15.79
C THR A 554 9.19 0.49 16.43
N GLU A 555 8.74 0.43 17.69
CA GLU A 555 8.34 1.61 18.47
C GLU A 555 9.49 2.63 18.59
N LEU A 556 10.67 2.18 19.03
CA LEU A 556 11.84 3.03 19.23
C LEU A 556 12.36 3.60 17.90
N TYR A 557 12.41 2.77 16.87
CA TYR A 557 12.84 3.17 15.53
C TYR A 557 11.91 4.25 14.93
N ASN A 558 10.59 4.10 15.10
CA ASN A 558 9.62 5.10 14.64
C ASN A 558 9.70 6.41 15.43
N LYS A 559 9.90 6.34 16.75
CA LYS A 559 10.16 7.53 17.58
C LYS A 559 11.43 8.26 17.12
N ALA A 560 12.50 7.52 16.80
CA ALA A 560 13.72 8.11 16.24
C ALA A 560 13.44 8.82 14.91
N LYS A 561 12.70 8.19 13.98
CA LYS A 561 12.31 8.84 12.71
C LYS A 561 11.53 10.14 12.89
N ASN A 562 10.65 10.21 13.88
CA ASN A 562 9.92 11.44 14.20
C ASN A 562 10.85 12.54 14.71
N LEU A 563 11.84 12.19 15.54
CA LEU A 563 12.87 13.14 15.98
C LEU A 563 13.74 13.62 14.83
N ILE A 564 14.10 12.75 13.87
CA ILE A 564 14.84 13.17 12.67
C ILE A 564 14.04 14.23 11.90
N LYS A 565 12.75 13.98 11.63
CA LYS A 565 11.88 14.97 10.97
C LYS A 565 11.78 16.28 11.75
N LEU A 566 11.70 16.21 13.08
CA LEU A 566 11.71 17.40 13.93
C LEU A 566 13.03 18.14 13.80
N GLY A 567 14.17 17.44 13.79
CA GLY A 567 15.49 18.04 13.56
C GLY A 567 15.59 18.71 12.20
N GLU A 568 15.11 18.06 11.14
CA GLU A 568 15.06 18.60 9.78
C GLU A 568 14.18 19.85 9.65
N SER A 569 13.19 20.03 10.53
CA SER A 569 12.33 21.22 10.56
C SER A 569 12.94 22.44 11.28
N LYS A 570 14.09 22.30 11.96
CA LYS A 570 14.67 23.39 12.76
C LYS A 570 15.47 24.36 11.90
N HIS A 571 15.30 25.65 12.17
CA HIS A 571 15.98 26.74 11.45
C HIS A 571 17.45 26.90 11.82
N ASN A 572 17.86 26.47 13.02
CA ASN A 572 19.25 26.51 13.46
C ASN A 572 19.78 25.08 13.68
N ARG A 573 21.08 24.91 13.45
CA ARG A 573 21.75 23.60 13.49
C ARG A 573 21.88 23.05 14.92
N PHE A 574 21.87 23.92 15.93
CA PHE A 574 21.91 23.51 17.34
C PHE A 574 20.66 22.71 17.71
N ASP A 575 19.48 23.27 17.43
CA ASP A 575 18.20 22.60 17.66
C ASP A 575 18.08 21.35 16.80
N ALA A 576 18.49 21.40 15.53
CA ALA A 576 18.50 20.23 14.65
C ALA A 576 19.36 19.09 15.24
N ASN A 577 20.59 19.41 15.68
CA ASN A 577 21.52 18.46 16.29
C ASN A 577 21.00 17.88 17.61
N TYR A 578 20.28 18.66 18.42
CA TYR A 578 19.63 18.16 19.63
C TYR A 578 18.67 17.00 19.32
N TYR A 579 17.81 17.16 18.30
CA TYR A 579 16.90 16.09 17.89
C TYR A 579 17.62 14.92 17.22
N PHE A 580 18.65 15.18 16.40
CA PHE A 580 19.46 14.10 15.80
C PHE A 580 20.19 13.26 16.85
N ARG A 581 20.75 13.86 17.91
CA ARG A 581 21.37 13.12 19.02
C ARG A 581 20.36 12.25 19.76
N GLN A 582 19.16 12.75 20.02
CA GLN A 582 18.11 11.93 20.63
C GLN A 582 17.64 10.80 19.70
N ALA A 583 17.55 11.06 18.39
CA ALA A 583 17.24 10.03 17.41
C ALA A 583 18.31 8.91 17.42
N ILE A 584 19.59 9.27 17.45
CA ILE A 584 20.70 8.30 17.57
C ILE A 584 20.57 7.44 18.83
N ASN A 585 20.25 8.05 19.99
CA ASN A 585 20.04 7.29 21.23
C ASN A 585 18.91 6.26 21.10
N LEU A 586 17.78 6.65 20.53
CA LEU A 586 16.65 5.74 20.30
C LEU A 586 16.97 4.63 19.28
N LEU A 587 17.76 4.93 18.24
CA LEU A 587 18.22 3.93 17.27
C LEU A 587 19.21 2.94 17.92
N ASN A 588 20.11 3.42 18.79
CA ASN A 588 21.00 2.55 19.56
C ASN A 588 20.23 1.66 20.54
N ASP A 589 19.21 2.20 21.19
CA ASP A 589 18.34 1.41 22.07
C ASP A 589 17.49 0.41 21.29
N SER A 590 17.01 0.76 20.09
CA SER A 590 16.22 -0.17 19.27
C SER A 590 17.03 -1.41 18.90
N LEU A 591 18.34 -1.25 18.60
CA LEU A 591 19.24 -2.36 18.26
C LEU A 591 19.30 -3.47 19.33
N LYS A 592 19.00 -3.17 20.60
CA LYS A 592 18.96 -4.18 21.68
C LYS A 592 17.81 -5.18 21.53
N TYR A 593 16.81 -4.86 20.72
CA TYR A 593 15.57 -5.62 20.58
C TYR A 593 15.43 -6.30 19.20
N THR A 594 16.47 -6.31 18.38
CA THR A 594 16.47 -7.06 17.11
C THR A 594 17.74 -7.86 16.92
N LYS A 595 17.60 -9.03 16.29
CA LYS A 595 18.71 -9.86 15.81
C LYS A 595 18.74 -9.92 14.27
N ASP A 596 17.80 -9.26 13.60
CA ASP A 596 17.72 -9.24 12.14
C ASP A 596 18.89 -8.43 11.57
N SER A 597 19.74 -9.10 10.78
CA SER A 597 20.96 -8.52 10.25
C SER A 597 20.71 -7.34 9.31
N LYS A 598 19.59 -7.34 8.57
CA LYS A 598 19.20 -6.25 7.68
C LYS A 598 18.73 -5.04 8.49
N MET A 599 17.85 -5.26 9.46
CA MET A 599 17.39 -4.19 10.37
C MET A 599 18.55 -3.53 11.13
N ILE A 600 19.49 -4.35 11.61
CA ILE A 600 20.71 -3.87 12.27
C ILE A 600 21.54 -3.01 11.31
N LYS A 601 21.76 -3.49 10.08
CA LYS A 601 22.53 -2.75 9.06
C LYS A 601 21.87 -1.42 8.70
N ASP A 602 20.57 -1.43 8.43
CA ASP A 602 19.82 -0.24 8.04
C ASP A 602 19.81 0.81 9.16
N THR A 603 19.64 0.37 10.42
CA THR A 603 19.69 1.24 11.60
C THR A 603 21.07 1.85 11.80
N LYS A 604 22.14 1.04 11.68
CA LYS A 604 23.52 1.54 11.78
C LYS A 604 23.87 2.54 10.69
N ASN A 605 23.40 2.32 9.45
CA ASN A 605 23.58 3.27 8.36
C ASN A 605 22.90 4.61 8.67
N LEU A 606 21.68 4.57 9.21
CA LEU A 606 20.96 5.78 9.60
C LEU A 606 21.66 6.52 10.73
N ILE A 607 22.17 5.80 11.74
CA ILE A 607 22.99 6.40 12.81
C ILE A 607 24.22 7.10 12.21
N SER A 608 24.95 6.42 11.33
CA SER A 608 26.15 6.98 10.69
C SER A 608 25.85 8.24 9.86
N ASP A 609 24.73 8.27 9.13
CA ASP A 609 24.29 9.45 8.41
C ASP A 609 24.01 10.64 9.35
N LEU A 610 23.30 10.39 10.45
CA LEU A 610 23.03 11.42 11.45
C LEU A 610 24.32 11.91 12.13
N GLU A 611 25.24 11.01 12.47
CA GLU A 611 26.54 11.35 13.03
C GLU A 611 27.35 12.23 12.07
N LYS A 612 27.34 11.94 10.76
CA LYS A 612 27.98 12.80 9.75
C LYS A 612 27.32 14.17 9.66
N ARG A 613 25.99 14.25 9.73
CA ARG A 613 25.27 15.54 9.74
C ARG A 613 25.62 16.38 10.96
N ILE A 614 25.82 15.74 12.12
CA ILE A 614 26.24 16.38 13.36
C ILE A 614 27.72 16.81 13.29
N ASN A 615 28.60 15.96 12.76
CA ASN A 615 30.07 16.14 12.75
C ASN A 615 30.61 16.89 11.53
N MET A 616 29.75 17.49 10.70
CA MET A 616 30.20 18.43 9.67
C MET A 616 30.70 19.73 10.34
N ASP A 617 31.94 19.69 10.79
CA ASP A 617 32.73 20.83 11.26
C ASP A 617 33.27 21.64 10.08
N PHE A 618 32.92 22.92 10.02
CA PHE A 618 33.81 24.08 9.78
C PHE A 618 33.00 25.40 9.87
N TYR A 619 32.35 25.67 11.02
CA TYR A 619 31.58 26.92 11.24
C TYR A 619 32.37 28.05 11.92
N SER A 620 33.59 27.80 12.42
CA SER A 620 34.41 28.89 12.97
C SER A 620 34.90 29.85 11.87
N ASN A 621 35.18 29.35 10.66
CA ASN A 621 35.65 30.18 9.55
C ASN A 621 34.55 31.09 9.00
N ASP A 622 33.33 30.59 8.82
CA ASP A 622 32.23 31.41 8.28
C ASP A 622 31.73 32.44 9.30
N PHE A 623 31.65 32.07 10.59
CA PHE A 623 31.39 33.06 11.64
C PHE A 623 32.47 34.13 11.67
N THR A 624 33.75 33.74 11.73
CA THR A 624 34.87 34.69 11.84
C THR A 624 34.96 35.57 10.59
N LYS A 625 34.75 34.99 9.41
CA LYS A 625 34.71 35.72 8.13
C LYS A 625 33.58 36.75 8.12
N MET A 626 32.35 36.34 8.43
CA MET A 626 31.20 37.25 8.42
C MET A 626 31.29 38.30 9.53
N TYR A 627 31.79 37.93 10.71
CA TYR A 627 32.01 38.87 11.80
C TYR A 627 33.07 39.92 11.43
N ASN A 628 34.19 39.51 10.83
CA ASN A 628 35.23 40.43 10.38
C ASN A 628 34.75 41.31 9.21
N GLU A 629 34.01 40.75 8.26
CA GLU A 629 33.40 41.48 7.13
C GLU A 629 32.38 42.52 7.62
N ALA A 630 31.55 42.16 8.61
CA ALA A 630 30.62 43.09 9.24
C ALA A 630 31.37 44.24 9.95
N GLN A 631 32.47 43.94 10.65
CA GLN A 631 33.31 44.97 11.27
C GLN A 631 33.99 45.89 10.25
N GLU A 632 34.41 45.38 9.10
CA GLU A 632 34.91 46.24 8.00
C GLU A 632 33.84 47.19 7.49
N PHE A 633 32.60 46.72 7.32
CA PHE A 633 31.51 47.60 6.92
C PHE A 633 31.22 48.70 7.95
N VAL A 634 31.34 48.41 9.25
CA VAL A 634 31.25 49.47 10.29
C VAL A 634 32.33 50.53 10.09
N LYS A 635 33.59 50.12 9.93
CA LYS A 635 34.72 51.06 9.70
C LYS A 635 34.53 51.89 8.43
N LEU A 636 34.04 51.27 7.35
CA LEU A 636 33.75 51.96 6.11
C LEU A 636 32.65 53.01 6.33
N GLY A 637 31.58 52.67 7.03
CA GLY A 637 30.50 53.61 7.38
C GLY A 637 30.98 54.80 8.21
N ASP A 638 31.80 54.56 9.23
CA ASP A 638 32.38 55.60 10.09
C ASP A 638 33.32 56.55 9.33
N SER A 639 33.92 56.10 8.21
CA SER A 639 34.88 56.88 7.41
C SER A 639 34.24 57.80 6.37
N LYS A 640 32.95 57.67 6.09
CA LYS A 640 32.28 58.45 5.04
C LYS A 640 31.77 59.79 5.58
N ILE A 641 31.94 60.83 4.77
CA ILE A 641 31.52 62.20 5.08
C ILE A 641 30.05 62.41 4.69
N ARG A 642 29.58 61.71 3.65
CA ARG A 642 28.18 61.80 3.19
C ARG A 642 27.33 60.78 3.93
N VAL A 643 26.22 61.25 4.52
CA VAL A 643 25.29 60.45 5.32
C VAL A 643 24.74 59.25 4.56
N GLU A 644 24.45 59.42 3.27
CA GLU A 644 23.93 58.38 2.37
C GLU A 644 24.91 57.19 2.23
N ASP A 645 26.20 57.50 2.10
CA ASP A 645 27.27 56.50 1.99
C ASP A 645 27.49 55.78 3.33
N SER A 646 27.47 56.51 4.46
CA SER A 646 27.54 55.90 5.79
C SER A 646 26.37 54.94 6.05
N ASN A 647 25.14 55.36 5.72
CA ASN A 647 23.93 54.55 5.88
C ASN A 647 24.00 53.23 5.10
N TYR A 648 24.50 53.27 3.86
CA TYR A 648 24.69 52.06 3.04
C TYR A 648 25.56 51.02 3.75
N TYR A 649 26.71 51.45 4.28
CA TYR A 649 27.65 50.55 4.96
C TYR A 649 27.13 50.07 6.32
N TYR A 650 26.40 50.90 7.07
CA TYR A 650 25.77 50.46 8.33
C TYR A 650 24.69 49.41 8.10
N LEU A 651 23.86 49.54 7.06
CA LEU A 651 22.85 48.53 6.71
C LEU A 651 23.51 47.20 6.29
N LYS A 652 24.61 47.27 5.52
CA LYS A 652 25.44 46.11 5.16
C LYS A 652 26.08 45.44 6.38
N ALA A 653 26.57 46.23 7.34
CA ALA A 653 27.12 45.72 8.59
C ALA A 653 26.04 44.98 9.41
N ILE A 654 24.85 45.57 9.55
CA ILE A 654 23.71 44.96 10.26
C ILE A 654 23.33 43.61 9.62
N GLU A 655 23.15 43.57 8.30
CA GLU A 655 22.78 42.33 7.58
C GLU A 655 23.85 41.24 7.75
N THR A 656 25.13 41.61 7.65
CA THR A 656 26.25 40.68 7.78
C THR A 656 26.40 40.17 9.22
N PHE A 657 26.17 41.02 10.23
CA PHE A 657 26.12 40.62 11.63
C PHE A 657 24.95 39.67 11.95
N GLU A 658 23.75 39.95 11.42
CA GLU A 658 22.58 39.07 11.55
C GLU A 658 22.82 37.71 10.88
N ARG A 659 23.62 37.67 9.80
CA ARG A 659 24.10 36.43 9.20
C ARG A 659 25.12 35.74 10.10
N ALA A 660 26.14 36.45 10.60
CA ALA A 660 27.17 35.88 11.47
C ALA A 660 26.58 35.18 12.70
N ILE A 661 25.55 35.75 13.34
CA ILE A 661 24.83 35.11 14.47
C ILE A 661 24.36 33.69 14.14
N LYS A 662 23.98 33.42 12.88
CA LYS A 662 23.51 32.08 12.44
C LYS A 662 24.63 31.04 12.39
N TYR A 663 25.89 31.47 12.50
CA TYR A 663 27.08 30.63 12.42
C TYR A 663 27.82 30.48 13.77
N THR A 664 27.30 31.03 14.88
CA THR A 664 27.90 30.88 16.22
C THR A 664 26.90 30.43 17.27
N THR A 665 27.39 29.73 18.30
CA THR A 665 26.65 29.34 19.50
C THR A 665 27.13 30.04 20.77
N ASP A 666 28.12 30.94 20.64
CA ASP A 666 28.65 31.72 21.76
C ASP A 666 27.66 32.84 22.11
N GLN A 667 26.88 32.64 23.18
CA GLN A 667 25.86 33.59 23.63
C GLN A 667 26.46 34.96 23.97
N THR A 668 27.73 35.00 24.41
CA THR A 668 28.44 36.25 24.69
C THR A 668 28.62 37.04 23.40
N LYS A 669 29.07 36.37 22.32
CA LYS A 669 29.23 36.99 21.00
C LYS A 669 27.89 37.37 20.35
N ILE A 670 26.85 36.54 20.53
CA ILE A 670 25.51 36.88 20.04
C ILE A 670 24.99 38.14 20.72
N ASN A 671 25.14 38.23 22.05
CA ASN A 671 24.73 39.41 22.80
C ASN A 671 25.54 40.65 22.38
N GLU A 672 26.86 40.50 22.20
CA GLU A 672 27.74 41.54 21.70
C GLU A 672 27.31 42.06 20.31
N ILE A 673 27.07 41.15 19.36
CA ILE A 673 26.60 41.50 18.01
C ILE A 673 25.22 42.19 18.07
N ASN A 674 24.31 41.72 18.91
CA ASN A 674 23.00 42.34 19.06
C ASN A 674 23.09 43.78 19.61
N ILE A 675 24.03 44.05 20.51
CA ILE A 675 24.32 45.41 20.99
C ILE A 675 24.85 46.27 19.84
N ILE A 676 25.80 45.74 19.04
CA ILE A 676 26.36 46.43 17.88
C ILE A 676 25.27 46.76 16.84
N ILE A 677 24.41 45.79 16.51
CA ILE A 677 23.28 46.00 15.59
C ILE A 677 22.35 47.11 16.11
N LYS A 678 22.05 47.11 17.41
CA LYS A 678 21.19 48.12 18.02
C LYS A 678 21.81 49.52 17.92
N ASP A 679 23.09 49.64 18.19
CA ASP A 679 23.85 50.90 18.04
C ASP A 679 23.85 51.38 16.57
N LEU A 680 24.22 50.50 15.63
CA LEU A 680 24.22 50.82 14.20
C LEU A 680 22.84 51.28 13.70
N LYS A 681 21.74 50.67 14.17
CA LYS A 681 20.38 51.09 13.83
C LYS A 681 20.06 52.52 14.29
N THR A 682 20.71 53.02 15.35
CA THR A 682 20.56 54.42 15.80
C THR A 682 21.42 55.42 15.02
N ARG A 683 22.51 54.95 14.40
CA ARG A 683 23.40 55.77 13.57
C ARG A 683 22.89 55.96 12.14
N VAL A 684 21.95 55.11 11.70
CA VAL A 684 21.29 55.27 10.40
C VAL A 684 20.31 56.45 10.49
N VAL A 685 20.60 57.54 9.78
CA VAL A 685 19.78 58.76 9.75
C VAL A 685 18.92 58.74 8.49
N PHE A 686 17.60 58.73 8.64
CA PHE A 686 16.64 58.74 7.52
C PHE A 686 16.43 60.12 6.92
#